data_AF-A0A2W4MDX1-F1
#
_entry.id   AF-A0A2W4MDX1-F1
#
_cell.length_a   1.000
_cell.length_b   1.000
_cell.length_c   1.000
_cell.angle_alpha   90.00
_cell.angle_beta   90.00
_cell.angle_gamma   90.00
#
_symmetry.space_group_name_H-M   'P 1'
#
loop_
_entity.id
_entity.type
_entity.pdbx_description
1 polymer ?
#
loop_
_entity_poly.entity_id
_entity_poly.type
_entity_poly.pdbx_seq_one_letter_code
_entity_poly.pdbx_strand_id
1 'polypeptide(L)'
;MPAQRDDRYTLTLTASGDLADMAVLRVCAEERVSRPFEIELELVGTKGQAAAGAADPEGILGQPVGILVRGTQPIRHFHGVVTEFAYTGYDERFHLYRAVLRPSFWLLTRRADCRIFQDSSVVDIFKKVCQEARFSEYRLALAGSYPAREYCVQYRESDFDFLSRLLEHEGIYYYFEHLADRHVMVLVDEVGKLTAAEGYEDVPYYPPGGRAAWRDHLSTWTMARSFEAAAVAARDVRDGSSAGLADGVSQVTRRRPDDVARFELFEYPAGVAEISAASVERVAKLRAEQLQAAQTLMRGSGDAAGLAAGRLFRLTDHPSATFNKQYLITASRCVLQGPSRETGEPMPHVSARIEIEAIDAREPYRPPRLTPKPLIQGTQTAVVVSTSSESEREIEANALGCVRVQFPWSRVGKHDRETSCWVRVAQVWAGKQWGALYVPRVGQEVVVSFIDGDPDRPLIIGSVYNPDLLPPYSPESQPTVSGIKSRSSADGTVETFNEIRFDDKKGAEEIYIHAEKNLNLVVENDQIVTIGADKKDPGDRRVTIANDDTLEVGRHLDTTVKGKETRSVTEDRTTTVKGNDTQKVDRQYELTAGEQITLKVGQASIVMKADGSIEISGIQLKLSGNAKVEIDGTQTSVSGQQLDVKGTKTAVQGSAMLDLASSGVASLKGSLTKIG
;
A
#
# COMPACT_ATOMS: atom_id res chain seq x y z
N MET A 1 -8.39 75.69 31.72
CA MET A 1 -8.83 75.55 30.32
C MET A 1 -8.33 74.20 29.81
N PRO A 2 -9.19 73.31 29.31
CA PRO A 2 -8.76 72.01 28.82
C PRO A 2 -8.32 72.17 27.36
N ALA A 3 -7.04 71.94 27.08
CA ALA A 3 -6.61 71.69 25.71
C ALA A 3 -7.02 70.24 25.36
N GLN A 4 -8.04 70.12 24.51
CA GLN A 4 -8.48 68.90 23.85
C GLN A 4 -7.26 68.21 23.22
N ARG A 5 -6.96 66.99 23.67
CA ARG A 5 -5.82 66.18 23.21
C ARG A 5 -6.32 65.15 22.23
N ASP A 6 -6.49 65.62 21.02
CA ASP A 6 -7.16 64.94 19.95
C ASP A 6 -6.08 64.94 18.85
N ASP A 7 -5.21 63.93 18.82
CA ASP A 7 -4.08 63.77 17.85
C ASP A 7 -3.29 62.50 18.22
N ARG A 8 -3.76 61.30 17.87
CA ARG A 8 -2.99 60.07 18.16
C ARG A 8 -2.68 59.17 16.98
N TYR A 9 -3.54 59.09 15.96
CA TYR A 9 -3.33 58.17 14.84
C TYR A 9 -3.69 58.81 13.50
N THR A 10 -2.87 58.55 12.48
CA THR A 10 -3.15 58.82 11.07
C THR A 10 -2.94 57.55 10.26
N LEU A 11 -3.74 57.38 9.20
CA LEU A 11 -3.69 56.23 8.30
C LEU A 11 -3.13 56.68 6.95
N THR A 12 -2.06 56.02 6.50
CA THR A 12 -1.49 56.25 5.16
C THR A 12 -1.64 54.99 4.33
N LEU A 13 -2.34 55.08 3.20
CA LEU A 13 -2.47 54.01 2.21
C LEU A 13 -1.26 54.04 1.27
N THR A 14 -0.69 52.87 0.98
CA THR A 14 0.35 52.65 -0.02
C THR A 14 -0.13 51.57 -0.97
N ALA A 15 -0.45 51.96 -2.20
CA ALA A 15 -0.99 51.08 -3.23
C ALA A 15 -0.61 51.59 -4.63
N SER A 16 -0.90 50.79 -5.66
CA SER A 16 -0.70 51.09 -7.07
C SER A 16 -2.06 51.30 -7.78
N GLY A 17 -2.03 51.93 -8.97
CA GLY A 17 -3.24 52.12 -9.79
C GLY A 17 -4.32 52.96 -9.10
N ASP A 18 -5.58 52.66 -9.40
CA ASP A 18 -6.76 53.38 -8.88
C ASP A 18 -6.85 53.38 -7.34
N LEU A 19 -6.26 52.39 -6.66
CA LEU A 19 -6.19 52.33 -5.20
C LEU A 19 -5.33 53.45 -4.60
N ALA A 20 -4.31 53.94 -5.33
CA ALA A 20 -3.44 55.01 -4.85
C ALA A 20 -4.17 56.36 -4.70
N ASP A 21 -5.29 56.51 -5.41
CA ASP A 21 -6.13 57.71 -5.40
C ASP A 21 -7.25 57.67 -4.34
N MET A 22 -7.27 56.62 -3.50
CA MET A 22 -8.23 56.42 -2.42
C MET A 22 -7.65 56.78 -1.05
N ALA A 23 -8.52 57.15 -0.11
CA ALA A 23 -8.18 57.33 1.30
C ALA A 23 -8.91 56.32 2.18
N VAL A 24 -8.29 55.91 3.28
CA VAL A 24 -8.85 54.92 4.22
C VAL A 24 -9.75 55.62 5.24
N LEU A 25 -11.02 55.21 5.29
CA LEU A 25 -11.98 55.64 6.29
C LEU A 25 -11.98 54.73 7.52
N ARG A 26 -11.94 53.42 7.30
CA ARG A 26 -11.96 52.42 8.37
C ARG A 26 -11.07 51.25 8.02
N VAL A 27 -10.36 50.73 9.02
CA VAL A 27 -9.62 49.46 8.98
C VAL A 27 -10.20 48.56 10.05
N CYS A 28 -10.60 47.35 9.67
CA CYS A 28 -10.93 46.28 10.59
C CYS A 28 -10.02 45.10 10.29
N ALA A 29 -8.95 44.95 11.07
CA ALA A 29 -7.97 43.87 10.92
C ALA A 29 -8.25 42.77 11.93
N GLU A 30 -8.51 41.56 11.45
CA GLU A 30 -8.65 40.34 12.24
C GLU A 30 -7.49 39.39 11.96
N GLU A 31 -6.76 39.05 13.01
CA GLU A 31 -5.58 38.19 12.93
C GLU A 31 -5.68 37.10 13.99
N ARG A 32 -5.22 35.90 13.63
CA ARG A 32 -5.16 34.78 14.57
C ARG A 32 -3.97 33.92 14.25
N VAL A 33 -3.30 33.42 15.29
CA VAL A 33 -2.22 32.44 15.12
C VAL A 33 -2.78 31.20 14.43
N SER A 34 -2.05 30.71 13.43
CA SER A 34 -2.42 29.60 12.54
C SER A 34 -3.66 29.83 11.68
N ARG A 35 -4.02 31.08 11.40
CA ARG A 35 -5.05 31.40 10.40
C ARG A 35 -4.59 32.55 9.52
N PRO A 36 -5.03 32.60 8.25
CA PRO A 36 -4.89 33.80 7.43
C PRO A 36 -5.53 35.00 8.13
N PHE A 37 -4.86 36.16 8.14
CA PHE A 37 -5.51 37.39 8.57
C PHE A 37 -6.53 37.86 7.52
N GLU A 38 -7.48 38.66 7.96
CA GLU A 38 -8.42 39.37 7.10
C GLU A 38 -8.45 40.83 7.52
N ILE A 39 -8.19 41.73 6.57
CA ILE A 39 -8.22 43.17 6.81
C ILE A 39 -9.27 43.77 5.89
N GLU A 40 -10.37 44.21 6.47
CA GLU A 40 -11.42 44.92 5.77
C GLU A 40 -11.15 46.42 5.80
N LEU A 41 -11.19 47.03 4.62
CA LEU A 41 -11.00 48.45 4.41
C LEU A 41 -12.28 49.07 3.89
N GLU A 42 -12.67 50.19 4.50
CA GLU A 42 -13.60 51.14 3.88
C GLU A 42 -12.79 52.28 3.29
N LEU A 43 -12.97 52.51 2.00
CA LEU A 43 -12.18 53.43 1.20
C LEU A 43 -13.08 54.48 0.57
N VAL A 44 -12.53 55.68 0.38
CA VAL A 44 -13.19 56.77 -0.34
C VAL A 44 -12.32 57.23 -1.49
N GLY A 45 -12.91 57.40 -2.68
CA GLY A 45 -12.22 57.94 -3.84
C GLY A 45 -11.94 59.43 -3.67
N THR A 46 -10.67 59.83 -3.68
CA THR A 46 -10.28 61.24 -3.44
C THR A 46 -9.71 61.94 -4.67
N LYS A 47 -9.14 61.17 -5.60
CA LYS A 47 -8.51 61.66 -6.84
C LYS A 47 -8.80 60.68 -8.00
N GLY A 48 -8.38 61.06 -9.20
CA GLY A 48 -8.37 60.17 -10.37
C GLY A 48 -9.74 59.58 -10.75
N GLN A 49 -9.73 58.40 -11.37
CA GLN A 49 -10.94 57.69 -11.77
C GLN A 49 -11.81 57.33 -10.56
N ALA A 50 -11.21 57.02 -9.41
CA ALA A 50 -11.92 56.74 -8.16
C ALA A 50 -12.73 57.93 -7.62
N ALA A 51 -12.38 59.18 -7.97
CA ALA A 51 -13.15 60.37 -7.60
C ALA A 51 -14.17 60.80 -8.68
N ALA A 52 -13.93 60.44 -9.95
CA ALA A 52 -14.75 60.85 -11.09
C ALA A 52 -15.80 59.81 -11.50
N GLY A 53 -15.63 58.54 -11.10
CA GLY A 53 -16.53 57.43 -11.42
C GLY A 53 -16.22 56.17 -10.61
N ALA A 54 -16.86 55.04 -10.96
CA ALA A 54 -16.55 53.76 -10.34
C ALA A 54 -15.15 53.28 -10.79
N ALA A 55 -14.26 53.02 -9.83
CA ALA A 55 -12.93 52.44 -10.10
C ALA A 55 -13.07 51.02 -10.69
N ASP A 56 -12.12 50.62 -11.53
CA ASP A 56 -12.14 49.30 -12.18
C ASP A 56 -11.67 48.20 -11.20
N PRO A 57 -12.55 47.24 -10.83
CA PRO A 57 -12.16 46.15 -9.93
C PRO A 57 -11.09 45.22 -10.51
N GLU A 58 -11.02 45.04 -11.84
CA GLU A 58 -10.09 44.07 -12.45
C GLU A 58 -8.63 44.50 -12.27
N GLY A 59 -8.33 45.80 -12.40
CA GLY A 59 -7.00 46.33 -12.15
C GLY A 59 -6.57 46.33 -10.67
N ILE A 60 -7.52 46.16 -9.75
CA ILE A 60 -7.32 46.24 -8.30
C ILE A 60 -7.14 44.85 -7.66
N LEU A 61 -7.88 43.85 -8.13
CA LEU A 61 -7.81 42.49 -7.58
C LEU A 61 -6.40 41.90 -7.73
N GLY A 62 -5.89 41.29 -6.67
CA GLY A 62 -4.56 40.68 -6.64
C GLY A 62 -3.40 41.66 -6.41
N GLN A 63 -3.65 42.98 -6.35
CA GLN A 63 -2.61 43.95 -6.03
C GLN A 63 -2.23 43.91 -4.54
N PRO A 64 -0.95 44.12 -4.19
CA PRO A 64 -0.53 44.33 -2.81
C PRO A 64 -0.93 45.72 -2.31
N VAL A 65 -1.38 45.79 -1.06
CA VAL A 65 -1.77 47.05 -0.40
C VAL A 65 -1.14 47.10 0.99
N GLY A 66 -0.49 48.23 1.29
CA GLY A 66 0.08 48.57 2.58
C GLY A 66 -0.67 49.70 3.26
N ILE A 67 -0.87 49.61 4.57
CA ILE A 67 -1.44 50.66 5.41
C ILE A 67 -0.48 50.89 6.57
N LEU A 68 -0.05 52.13 6.72
CA LEU A 68 0.76 52.55 7.85
C LEU A 68 -0.12 53.28 8.86
N VAL A 69 -0.12 52.78 10.10
CA VAL A 69 -0.65 53.46 11.27
C VAL A 69 0.46 54.29 11.88
N ARG A 70 0.31 55.62 11.87
CA ARG A 70 1.30 56.54 12.48
C ARG A 70 0.72 57.24 13.69
N GLY A 71 1.46 57.25 14.79
CA GLY A 71 1.34 58.25 15.84
C GLY A 71 2.49 59.25 15.73
N THR A 72 3.18 59.54 16.84
CA THR A 72 4.43 60.33 16.82
C THR A 72 5.59 59.60 16.12
N GLN A 73 5.53 58.28 16.06
CA GLN A 73 6.41 57.40 15.27
C GLN A 73 5.55 56.38 14.51
N PRO A 74 6.09 55.66 13.51
CA PRO A 74 5.40 54.51 12.91
C PRO A 74 5.04 53.49 13.99
N ILE A 75 3.76 53.13 14.08
CA ILE A 75 3.26 52.23 15.12
C ILE A 75 3.12 50.82 14.58
N ARG A 76 2.52 50.69 13.38
CA ARG A 76 2.23 49.40 12.79
C ARG A 76 1.97 49.48 11.30
N HIS A 77 2.45 48.48 10.57
CA HIS A 77 2.06 48.24 9.19
C HIS A 77 0.98 47.16 9.13
N PHE A 78 0.02 47.33 8.22
CA PHE A 78 -0.81 46.26 7.70
C PHE A 78 -0.48 46.10 6.23
N HIS A 79 -0.28 44.88 5.78
CA HIS A 79 0.06 44.60 4.39
C HIS A 79 -0.61 43.30 3.97
N GLY A 80 -1.28 43.31 2.83
CA GLY A 80 -1.94 42.12 2.27
C GLY A 80 -2.20 42.26 0.79
N VAL A 81 -2.80 41.24 0.20
CA VAL A 81 -3.23 41.21 -1.20
C VAL A 81 -4.73 41.41 -1.27
N VAL A 82 -5.21 42.25 -2.19
CA VAL A 82 -6.65 42.48 -2.39
C VAL A 82 -7.30 41.22 -2.96
N THR A 83 -8.21 40.63 -2.20
CA THR A 83 -8.94 39.40 -2.61
C THR A 83 -10.39 39.63 -2.93
N GLU A 84 -10.96 40.73 -2.45
CA GLU A 84 -12.30 41.20 -2.74
C GLU A 84 -12.25 42.72 -2.84
N PHE A 85 -12.92 43.27 -3.84
CA PHE A 85 -13.08 44.70 -4.02
C PHE A 85 -14.51 44.98 -4.47
N ALA A 86 -15.17 45.92 -3.80
CA ALA A 86 -16.57 46.26 -4.05
C ALA A 86 -16.76 47.77 -4.06
N TYR A 87 -17.54 48.26 -5.02
CA TYR A 87 -18.13 49.60 -4.98
C TYR A 87 -19.37 49.56 -4.09
N THR A 88 -19.38 50.34 -3.01
CA THR A 88 -20.45 50.27 -2.00
C THR A 88 -21.50 51.37 -2.16
N GLY A 89 -21.17 52.45 -2.88
CA GLY A 89 -22.13 53.51 -3.18
C GLY A 89 -21.47 54.86 -3.39
N TYR A 90 -22.31 55.90 -3.36
CA TYR A 90 -21.90 57.30 -3.47
C TYR A 90 -22.57 58.09 -2.35
N ASP A 91 -21.78 58.77 -1.53
CA ASP A 91 -22.27 59.70 -0.52
C ASP A 91 -21.98 61.10 -1.03
N GLU A 92 -23.00 61.75 -1.65
CA GLU A 92 -23.17 63.10 -2.27
C GLU A 92 -21.95 63.85 -2.88
N ARG A 93 -20.75 63.61 -2.37
CA ARG A 93 -19.43 64.16 -2.70
C ARG A 93 -18.39 63.10 -3.12
N PHE A 94 -18.51 61.84 -2.68
CA PHE A 94 -17.48 60.83 -2.94
C PHE A 94 -18.03 59.43 -3.22
N HIS A 95 -17.30 58.68 -4.05
CA HIS A 95 -17.50 57.26 -4.26
C HIS A 95 -16.90 56.45 -3.11
N LEU A 96 -17.66 55.47 -2.62
CA LEU A 96 -17.33 54.61 -1.50
C LEU A 96 -16.99 53.19 -2.00
N TYR A 97 -15.97 52.60 -1.41
CA TYR A 97 -15.50 51.26 -1.75
C TYR A 97 -15.20 50.45 -0.50
N ARG A 98 -15.19 49.12 -0.67
CA ARG A 98 -14.76 48.14 0.31
C ARG A 98 -13.70 47.24 -0.30
N ALA A 99 -12.60 47.02 0.41
CA ALA A 99 -11.56 46.09 0.00
C ALA A 99 -11.24 45.11 1.12
N VAL A 100 -11.08 43.82 0.78
CA VAL A 100 -10.68 42.78 1.73
C VAL A 100 -9.28 42.30 1.39
N LEU A 101 -8.33 42.59 2.28
CA LEU A 101 -6.95 42.12 2.15
C LEU A 101 -6.76 40.82 2.92
N ARG A 102 -6.08 39.86 2.31
CA ARG A 102 -5.67 38.59 2.92
C ARG A 102 -4.18 38.32 2.63
N PRO A 103 -3.50 37.44 3.38
CA PRO A 103 -2.12 37.11 3.08
C PRO A 103 -2.01 36.39 1.74
N SER A 104 -0.85 36.49 1.08
CA SER A 104 -0.53 35.72 -0.13
C SER A 104 -0.66 34.21 0.11
N PHE A 105 -0.44 33.73 1.34
CA PHE A 105 -0.67 32.34 1.71
C PHE A 105 -2.14 31.89 1.52
N TRP A 106 -3.11 32.80 1.66
CA TRP A 106 -4.52 32.50 1.42
C TRP A 106 -4.81 32.21 -0.06
N LEU A 107 -4.02 32.74 -1.00
CA LEU A 107 -4.21 32.48 -2.43
C LEU A 107 -4.07 30.99 -2.78
N LEU A 108 -3.37 30.21 -1.93
CA LEU A 108 -3.25 28.75 -2.07
C LEU A 108 -4.59 28.02 -1.87
N THR A 109 -5.63 28.69 -1.37
CA THR A 109 -7.01 28.17 -1.37
C THR A 109 -7.62 28.11 -2.77
N ARG A 110 -7.03 28.83 -3.75
CA ARG A 110 -7.53 28.93 -5.14
C ARG A 110 -6.93 27.89 -6.07
N ARG A 111 -6.08 27.00 -5.54
CA ARG A 111 -5.53 25.85 -6.26
C ARG A 111 -5.77 24.58 -5.45
N ALA A 112 -6.31 23.56 -6.08
CA ALA A 112 -6.47 22.21 -5.53
C ALA A 112 -5.79 21.18 -6.44
N ASP A 113 -5.26 20.12 -5.83
CA ASP A 113 -4.44 19.14 -6.53
C ASP A 113 -4.57 17.74 -5.91
N CYS A 114 -4.12 16.73 -6.66
CA CYS A 114 -3.85 15.38 -6.17
C CYS A 114 -2.38 15.05 -6.40
N ARG A 115 -1.58 14.97 -5.32
CA ARG A 115 -0.12 14.80 -5.39
C ARG A 115 0.37 13.80 -4.34
N ILE A 116 1.45 13.12 -4.67
CA ILE A 116 2.13 12.18 -3.81
C ILE A 116 3.50 12.75 -3.45
N PHE A 117 3.84 12.70 -2.17
CA PHE A 117 5.15 13.05 -1.62
C PHE A 117 5.71 11.82 -0.93
N GLN A 118 6.94 11.43 -1.30
CA GLN A 118 7.63 10.29 -0.73
C GLN A 118 8.93 10.73 -0.07
N ASP A 119 9.32 10.03 0.99
CA ASP A 119 10.56 10.24 1.74
C ASP A 119 10.84 11.72 2.08
N SER A 120 9.78 12.47 2.40
CA SER A 120 9.83 13.92 2.59
C SER A 120 9.30 14.31 3.97
N SER A 121 10.00 15.21 4.68
CA SER A 121 9.48 15.77 5.93
C SER A 121 8.35 16.77 5.65
N VAL A 122 7.54 17.10 6.67
CA VAL A 122 6.49 18.14 6.53
C VAL A 122 7.09 19.49 6.13
N VAL A 123 8.31 19.80 6.56
CA VAL A 123 9.01 21.04 6.19
C VAL A 123 9.46 21.01 4.73
N ASP A 124 9.91 19.86 4.22
CA ASP A 124 10.31 19.72 2.82
C ASP A 124 9.09 19.78 1.88
N ILE A 125 7.99 19.12 2.28
CA ILE A 125 6.69 19.21 1.60
C ILE A 125 6.24 20.67 1.55
N PHE A 126 6.29 21.40 2.68
CA PHE A 126 5.94 22.82 2.73
C PHE A 126 6.75 23.65 1.73
N LYS A 127 8.09 23.52 1.75
CA LYS A 127 8.97 24.25 0.83
C LYS A 127 8.64 23.94 -0.64
N LYS A 128 8.43 22.65 -0.97
CA LYS A 128 8.12 22.21 -2.34
C LYS A 128 6.79 22.79 -2.84
N VAL A 129 5.73 22.70 -2.04
CA VAL A 129 4.42 23.27 -2.40
C VAL A 129 4.49 24.78 -2.55
N CYS A 130 5.18 25.47 -1.63
CA CYS A 130 5.37 26.92 -1.72
C CYS A 130 6.16 27.33 -2.98
N GLN A 131 7.21 26.59 -3.33
CA GLN A 131 7.99 26.82 -4.56
C GLN A 131 7.13 26.67 -5.81
N GLU A 132 6.34 25.60 -5.91
CA GLU A 132 5.42 25.36 -7.03
C GLU A 132 4.32 26.43 -7.13
N ALA A 133 3.81 26.90 -5.98
CA ALA A 133 2.83 27.98 -5.90
C ALA A 133 3.44 29.39 -6.07
N ARG A 134 4.77 29.50 -6.25
CA ARG A 134 5.52 30.77 -6.30
C ARG A 134 5.31 31.65 -5.06
N PHE A 135 5.12 31.02 -3.91
CA PHE A 135 5.03 31.68 -2.61
C PHE A 135 6.40 31.67 -1.93
N SER A 136 7.05 32.83 -1.85
CA SER A 136 8.39 32.99 -1.26
C SER A 136 8.40 33.76 0.07
N GLU A 137 7.28 34.36 0.45
CA GLU A 137 7.19 35.27 1.61
C GLU A 137 6.98 34.52 2.93
N TYR A 138 7.94 33.65 3.29
CA TYR A 138 7.91 32.92 4.55
C TYR A 138 9.29 32.79 5.21
N ARG A 139 9.28 32.55 6.53
CA ARG A 139 10.47 32.32 7.35
C ARG A 139 10.23 31.15 8.31
N LEU A 140 11.16 30.21 8.32
CA LEU A 140 11.14 29.06 9.24
C LEU A 140 11.93 29.41 10.50
N ALA A 141 11.26 29.51 11.64
CA ALA A 141 11.86 29.71 12.96
C ALA A 141 11.52 28.52 13.86
N LEU A 142 11.87 27.32 13.39
CA LEU A 142 11.59 26.05 14.05
C LEU A 142 12.77 25.62 14.93
N ALA A 143 12.50 25.00 16.07
CA ALA A 143 13.50 24.42 16.97
C ALA A 143 13.57 22.89 16.86
N GLY A 144 12.46 22.24 16.50
CA GLY A 144 12.34 20.80 16.35
C GLY A 144 12.83 20.25 15.03
N SER A 145 13.08 18.94 15.01
CA SER A 145 13.34 18.15 13.81
C SER A 145 12.13 17.30 13.46
N TYR A 146 11.76 17.25 12.18
CA TYR A 146 10.58 16.53 11.70
C TYR A 146 10.99 15.35 10.82
N PRO A 147 10.62 14.11 11.17
CA PRO A 147 10.99 12.93 10.40
C PRO A 147 10.37 12.93 9.02
N ALA A 148 11.07 12.33 8.06
CA ALA A 148 10.54 12.09 6.73
C ALA A 148 9.38 11.09 6.78
N ARG A 149 8.32 11.37 6.01
CA ARG A 149 7.20 10.46 5.80
C ARG A 149 7.51 9.61 4.58
N GLU A 150 7.39 8.30 4.71
CA GLU A 150 7.53 7.35 3.58
C GLU A 150 6.52 7.68 2.48
N TYR A 151 5.27 7.98 2.87
CA TYR A 151 4.19 8.27 1.95
C TYR A 151 3.27 9.35 2.54
N CYS A 152 3.01 10.40 1.78
CA CYS A 152 2.05 11.45 2.12
C CYS A 152 1.34 11.96 0.87
N VAL A 153 0.01 11.98 0.89
CA VAL A 153 -0.83 12.30 -0.24
C VAL A 153 -1.61 13.58 0.04
N GLN A 154 -1.56 14.52 -0.90
CA GLN A 154 -2.57 15.55 -1.04
C GLN A 154 -3.68 15.00 -1.92
N TYR A 155 -4.90 14.89 -1.42
CA TYR A 155 -6.01 14.29 -2.16
C TYR A 155 -7.24 15.21 -2.18
N ARG A 156 -7.55 15.76 -3.35
CA ARG A 156 -8.74 16.60 -3.59
C ARG A 156 -8.91 17.75 -2.59
N GLU A 157 -7.80 18.32 -2.14
CA GLU A 157 -7.76 19.42 -1.18
C GLU A 157 -6.91 20.57 -1.74
N SER A 158 -7.15 21.79 -1.25
CA SER A 158 -6.38 22.94 -1.68
C SER A 158 -4.93 22.87 -1.17
N ASP A 159 -4.01 23.60 -1.81
CA ASP A 159 -2.63 23.69 -1.33
C ASP A 159 -2.59 24.29 0.09
N PHE A 160 -3.51 25.20 0.39
CA PHE A 160 -3.68 25.77 1.72
C PHE A 160 -4.12 24.73 2.75
N ASP A 161 -5.17 23.95 2.46
CA ASP A 161 -5.71 22.96 3.40
C ASP A 161 -4.69 21.85 3.66
N PHE A 162 -3.99 21.40 2.61
CA PHE A 162 -2.93 20.40 2.70
C PHE A 162 -1.80 20.82 3.64
N LEU A 163 -1.27 22.03 3.44
CA LEU A 163 -0.21 22.54 4.29
C LEU A 163 -0.73 22.81 5.71
N SER A 164 -1.91 23.39 5.86
CA SER A 164 -2.50 23.69 7.17
C SER A 164 -2.68 22.43 8.00
N ARG A 165 -3.26 21.35 7.46
CA ARG A 165 -3.46 20.12 8.23
C ARG A 165 -2.15 19.45 8.65
N LEU A 166 -1.10 19.56 7.83
CA LEU A 166 0.22 19.02 8.14
C LEU A 166 0.90 19.82 9.25
N LEU A 167 0.85 21.16 9.17
CA LEU A 167 1.37 22.05 10.20
C LEU A 167 0.61 21.85 11.53
N GLU A 168 -0.72 21.78 11.46
CA GLU A 168 -1.60 21.49 12.60
C GLU A 168 -1.27 20.14 13.25
N HIS A 169 -1.05 19.10 12.45
CA HIS A 169 -0.71 17.76 12.95
C HIS A 169 0.63 17.74 13.70
N GLU A 170 1.65 18.40 13.14
CA GLU A 170 3.00 18.48 13.71
C GLU A 170 3.14 19.54 14.82
N GLY A 171 2.07 20.27 15.14
CA GLY A 171 2.08 21.32 16.15
C GLY A 171 2.81 22.60 15.73
N ILE A 172 3.12 22.75 14.44
CA ILE A 172 3.71 23.97 13.87
C ILE A 172 2.58 24.98 13.69
N TYR A 173 2.79 26.17 14.22
CA TYR A 173 1.89 27.30 14.04
C TYR A 173 2.58 28.42 13.26
N TYR A 174 1.79 29.36 12.79
CA TYR A 174 2.32 30.50 12.05
C TYR A 174 1.60 31.79 12.39
N TYR A 175 2.29 32.91 12.16
CA TYR A 175 1.74 34.26 12.24
C TYR A 175 2.34 35.12 11.11
N PHE A 176 1.88 36.35 10.95
CA PHE A 176 2.34 37.23 9.88
C PHE A 176 3.04 38.47 10.44
N GLU A 177 4.21 38.76 9.90
CA GLU A 177 4.93 40.00 10.15
C GLU A 177 4.67 40.96 8.99
N HIS A 178 4.02 42.07 9.28
CA HIS A 178 3.74 43.10 8.30
C HIS A 178 4.89 44.11 8.25
N LEU A 179 5.52 44.23 7.09
CA LEU A 179 6.53 45.23 6.77
C LEU A 179 5.89 46.32 5.89
N ALA A 180 6.68 47.33 5.53
CA ALA A 180 6.18 48.44 4.72
C ALA A 180 5.78 48.04 3.29
N ASP A 181 6.51 47.09 2.71
CA ASP A 181 6.43 46.68 1.30
C ASP A 181 5.95 45.23 1.10
N ARG A 182 5.86 44.45 2.18
CA ARG A 182 5.47 43.03 2.13
C ARG A 182 4.95 42.52 3.47
N HIS A 183 4.47 41.29 3.49
CA HIS A 183 4.13 40.56 4.71
C HIS A 183 4.78 39.19 4.66
N VAL A 184 5.37 38.75 5.77
CA VAL A 184 6.12 37.49 5.86
C VAL A 184 5.41 36.53 6.79
N MET A 185 5.13 35.32 6.32
CA MET A 185 4.60 34.24 7.15
C MET A 185 5.74 33.62 7.98
N VAL A 186 5.65 33.67 9.30
CA VAL A 186 6.66 33.09 10.19
C VAL A 186 6.12 31.81 10.79
N LEU A 187 6.80 30.69 10.52
CA LEU A 187 6.47 29.37 11.06
C LEU A 187 7.31 29.11 12.32
N VAL A 188 6.65 28.64 13.37
CA VAL A 188 7.19 28.48 14.72
C VAL A 188 6.57 27.26 15.39
N ASP A 189 7.34 26.61 16.25
CA ASP A 189 6.96 25.42 17.01
C ASP A 189 7.16 25.58 18.53
N GLU A 190 7.78 26.67 18.95
CA GLU A 190 8.00 27.01 20.36
C GLU A 190 7.88 28.51 20.63
N VAL A 191 7.45 28.85 21.85
CA VAL A 191 7.25 30.25 22.27
C VAL A 191 8.58 31.02 22.31
N GLY A 192 9.70 30.35 22.57
CA GLY A 192 11.03 30.98 22.65
C GLY A 192 11.53 31.62 21.35
N LYS A 193 10.90 31.30 20.20
CA LYS A 193 11.22 31.89 18.89
C LYS A 193 10.39 33.12 18.55
N LEU A 194 9.39 33.44 19.38
CA LEU A 194 8.52 34.60 19.21
C LEU A 194 9.21 35.87 19.73
N THR A 195 8.91 36.99 19.08
CA THR A 195 9.41 38.30 19.51
C THR A 195 8.29 39.13 20.12
N ALA A 196 8.68 40.13 20.91
CA ALA A 196 7.72 41.10 21.42
C ALA A 196 7.14 41.99 20.32
N ALA A 197 5.96 42.56 20.57
CA ALA A 197 5.41 43.62 19.74
C ALA A 197 6.26 44.89 19.92
N GLU A 198 6.90 45.35 18.84
CA GLU A 198 7.83 46.49 18.86
C GLU A 198 7.13 47.76 19.36
N GLY A 199 7.70 48.41 20.39
CA GLY A 199 7.13 49.59 21.03
C GLY A 199 5.96 49.30 21.98
N TYR A 200 5.56 48.03 22.10
CA TYR A 200 4.47 47.53 22.95
C TYR A 200 4.94 46.34 23.80
N GLU A 201 6.22 46.30 24.14
CA GLU A 201 6.80 45.25 24.99
C GLU A 201 6.14 45.25 26.37
N ASP A 202 5.85 46.45 26.88
CA ASP A 202 5.18 46.71 28.14
C ASP A 202 3.91 47.54 27.93
N VAL A 203 2.76 46.94 28.19
CA VAL A 203 1.45 47.60 28.04
C VAL A 203 0.80 47.78 29.41
N PRO A 204 0.52 49.02 29.84
CA PRO A 204 -0.14 49.28 31.11
C PRO A 204 -1.63 48.94 31.05
N TYR A 205 -2.19 48.56 32.18
CA TYR A 205 -3.63 48.41 32.39
C TYR A 205 -4.19 49.65 33.10
N TYR A 206 -5.17 50.32 32.50
CA TYR A 206 -5.88 51.42 33.15
C TYR A 206 -7.40 51.22 33.08
N PRO A 207 -8.10 51.09 34.22
CA PRO A 207 -9.52 50.80 34.21
C PRO A 207 -10.34 51.98 33.64
N PRO A 208 -11.52 51.69 33.05
CA PRO A 208 -12.41 52.73 32.53
C PRO A 208 -12.81 53.72 33.64
N GLY A 209 -12.66 55.02 33.40
CA GLY A 209 -12.98 56.08 34.37
C GLY A 209 -11.82 56.53 35.27
N GLY A 210 -10.62 55.96 35.13
CA GLY A 210 -9.38 56.48 35.75
C GLY A 210 -8.90 57.80 35.12
N ARG A 211 -7.87 58.44 35.71
CA ARG A 211 -7.20 59.63 35.11
C ARG A 211 -6.82 59.30 33.66
N ALA A 212 -7.05 60.26 32.75
CA ALA A 212 -6.73 60.12 31.33
C ALA A 212 -5.31 59.54 31.15
N ALA A 213 -5.25 58.35 30.56
CA ALA A 213 -4.00 57.64 30.34
C ALA A 213 -3.13 58.40 29.33
N TRP A 214 -1.84 58.56 29.65
CA TRP A 214 -0.89 59.28 28.79
C TRP A 214 -0.26 58.41 27.70
N ARG A 215 -0.47 57.08 27.78
CA ARG A 215 0.10 56.03 26.91
C ARG A 215 -1.01 55.09 26.44
N ASP A 216 -0.80 54.42 25.33
CA ASP A 216 -1.68 53.35 24.87
C ASP A 216 -1.71 52.20 25.89
N HIS A 217 -2.89 51.65 26.14
CA HIS A 217 -3.16 50.79 27.28
C HIS A 217 -4.27 49.78 27.00
N LEU A 218 -4.41 48.80 27.89
CA LEU A 218 -5.58 47.94 27.96
C LEU A 218 -6.52 48.46 29.06
N SER A 219 -7.79 48.60 28.74
CA SER A 219 -8.83 49.05 29.67
C SER A 219 -9.63 47.90 30.27
N THR A 220 -9.70 46.77 29.57
CA THR A 220 -10.30 45.53 30.11
C THR A 220 -9.28 44.40 30.05
N TRP A 221 -9.33 43.53 31.05
CA TRP A 221 -8.56 42.29 31.10
C TRP A 221 -9.39 41.24 31.86
N THR A 222 -9.78 40.17 31.17
CA THR A 222 -10.61 39.11 31.74
C THR A 222 -9.96 37.75 31.50
N MET A 223 -10.21 36.80 32.40
CA MET A 223 -9.74 35.42 32.31
C MET A 223 -10.95 34.49 32.25
N ALA A 224 -10.97 33.62 31.25
CA ALA A 224 -11.90 32.51 31.17
C ALA A 224 -11.13 31.19 31.28
N ARG A 225 -11.71 30.20 31.98
CA ARG A 225 -11.18 28.83 31.99
C ARG A 225 -12.26 27.82 31.61
N SER A 226 -11.94 26.92 30.69
CA SER A 226 -12.82 25.82 30.27
C SER A 226 -12.40 24.49 30.90
N PHE A 227 -13.33 23.53 30.94
CA PHE A 227 -13.03 22.16 31.32
C PHE A 227 -12.65 21.35 30.08
N GLU A 228 -11.35 21.08 29.93
CA GLU A 228 -10.80 20.21 28.88
C GLU A 228 -10.48 18.81 29.43
N ALA A 229 -10.33 17.83 28.54
CA ALA A 229 -9.88 16.48 28.86
C ALA A 229 -8.56 16.50 29.65
N ALA A 230 -8.38 15.52 30.53
CA ALA A 230 -7.29 15.50 31.52
C ALA A 230 -6.04 14.76 31.02
N ALA A 231 -6.18 13.89 30.04
CA ALA A 231 -5.07 13.22 29.36
C ALA A 231 -5.44 12.87 27.91
N VAL A 232 -4.40 12.64 27.11
CA VAL A 232 -4.51 12.11 25.76
C VAL A 232 -3.70 10.82 25.67
N ALA A 233 -4.37 9.73 25.31
CA ALA A 233 -3.75 8.48 24.92
C ALA A 233 -3.80 8.36 23.39
N ALA A 234 -2.70 7.92 22.78
CA ALA A 234 -2.60 7.73 21.35
C ALA A 234 -2.06 6.34 21.03
N ARG A 235 -2.48 5.78 19.91
CA ARG A 235 -1.98 4.51 19.40
C ARG A 235 -1.82 4.55 17.89
N ASP A 236 -0.78 3.90 17.40
CA ASP A 236 -0.60 3.65 15.97
C ASP A 236 -0.07 2.24 15.73
N VAL A 237 -0.27 1.74 14.51
CA VAL A 237 0.19 0.42 14.10
C VAL A 237 0.72 0.45 12.68
N ARG A 238 1.91 -0.13 12.49
CA ARG A 238 2.47 -0.33 11.14
C ARG A 238 2.04 -1.71 10.64
N ASP A 239 1.41 -1.74 9.49
CA ASP A 239 1.08 -2.97 8.77
C ASP A 239 0.27 -4.02 9.56
N GLY A 240 -0.42 -3.62 10.63
CA GLY A 240 -1.25 -4.52 11.44
C GLY A 240 -0.47 -5.63 12.16
N SER A 241 0.86 -5.53 12.29
CA SER A 241 1.64 -6.49 13.09
C SER A 241 1.52 -6.14 14.58
N SER A 242 1.30 -7.14 15.44
CA SER A 242 1.25 -6.93 16.89
C SER A 242 2.58 -6.47 17.50
N ALA A 243 3.69 -6.78 16.83
CA ALA A 243 5.02 -6.28 17.19
C ALA A 243 5.28 -4.82 16.77
N GLY A 244 4.46 -4.27 15.85
CA GLY A 244 4.52 -2.89 15.38
C GLY A 244 3.45 -1.98 15.99
N LEU A 245 2.85 -2.39 17.10
CA LEU A 245 1.97 -1.55 17.91
C LEU A 245 2.83 -0.58 18.73
N ALA A 246 2.55 0.71 18.61
CA ALA A 246 3.13 1.74 19.45
C ALA A 246 2.01 2.49 20.17
N ASP A 247 2.17 2.64 21.48
CA ASP A 247 1.29 3.41 22.35
C ASP A 247 2.05 4.56 23.03
N GLY A 248 1.31 5.59 23.40
CA GLY A 248 1.84 6.74 24.11
C GLY A 248 0.72 7.45 24.85
N VAL A 249 1.01 7.93 26.05
CA VAL A 249 0.04 8.67 26.89
C VAL A 249 0.71 9.94 27.39
N SER A 250 -0.01 11.06 27.31
CA SER A 250 0.43 12.33 27.86
C SER A 250 -0.67 12.99 28.68
N GLN A 251 -0.30 13.56 29.82
CA GLN A 251 -1.22 14.20 30.74
C GLN A 251 -1.27 15.71 30.49
N VAL A 252 -2.46 16.30 30.63
CA VAL A 252 -2.62 17.75 30.63
C VAL A 252 -2.19 18.30 31.98
N THR A 253 -1.20 19.20 31.98
CA THR A 253 -0.60 19.76 33.19
C THR A 253 -1.65 20.34 34.15
N ARG A 254 -1.48 20.17 35.46
CA ARG A 254 -2.33 20.74 36.54
C ARG A 254 -3.72 20.09 36.71
N ARG A 255 -3.86 18.79 36.45
CA ARG A 255 -5.07 18.00 36.76
C ARG A 255 -4.85 17.02 37.92
N ARG A 256 -5.93 16.66 38.62
CA ARG A 256 -5.90 15.64 39.68
C ARG A 256 -5.77 14.25 39.03
N PRO A 257 -5.06 13.29 39.64
CA PRO A 257 -4.97 11.92 39.13
C PRO A 257 -6.34 11.28 38.86
N ASP A 258 -7.34 11.55 39.72
CA ASP A 258 -8.70 11.02 39.55
C ASP A 258 -9.41 11.56 38.30
N ASP A 259 -9.09 12.78 37.84
CA ASP A 259 -9.67 13.36 36.61
C ASP A 259 -9.02 12.74 35.36
N VAL A 260 -7.73 12.39 35.43
CA VAL A 260 -6.97 11.77 34.33
C VAL A 260 -7.60 10.45 33.92
N ALA A 261 -7.93 9.58 34.88
CA ALA A 261 -8.57 8.28 34.58
C ALA A 261 -10.02 8.41 34.09
N ARG A 262 -10.71 9.51 34.41
CA ARG A 262 -12.13 9.70 34.10
C ARG A 262 -12.38 10.39 32.77
N PHE A 263 -11.50 11.29 32.35
CA PHE A 263 -11.68 12.14 31.18
C PHE A 263 -10.44 12.09 30.28
N GLU A 264 -10.09 10.88 29.85
CA GLU A 264 -9.05 10.63 28.85
C GLU A 264 -9.63 10.71 27.43
N LEU A 265 -8.90 11.36 26.52
CA LEU A 265 -9.17 11.33 25.08
C LEU A 265 -8.26 10.29 24.43
N PHE A 266 -8.83 9.36 23.66
CA PHE A 266 -8.09 8.34 22.94
C PHE A 266 -8.06 8.61 21.43
N GLU A 267 -6.87 8.66 20.82
CA GLU A 267 -6.67 8.88 19.38
C GLU A 267 -6.06 7.64 18.70
N TYR A 268 -6.75 7.11 17.69
CA TYR A 268 -6.27 6.06 16.80
C TYR A 268 -6.81 6.29 15.37
N PRO A 269 -5.97 6.23 14.33
CA PRO A 269 -4.52 6.15 14.38
C PRO A 269 -3.87 7.50 14.77
N ALA A 270 -2.69 7.46 15.41
CA ALA A 270 -1.94 8.67 15.81
C ALA A 270 -1.33 9.43 14.62
N GLY A 271 -1.16 8.81 13.45
CA GLY A 271 -0.68 9.44 12.22
C GLY A 271 0.81 9.80 12.25
N VAL A 272 1.62 8.99 12.93
CA VAL A 272 3.07 9.21 13.05
C VAL A 272 3.80 8.83 11.76
N ALA A 273 4.87 9.55 11.42
CA ALA A 273 5.72 9.21 10.27
C ALA A 273 6.51 7.91 10.52
N GLU A 274 7.10 7.80 11.71
CA GLU A 274 7.81 6.61 12.18
C GLU A 274 7.07 5.99 13.36
N ILE A 275 6.81 4.69 13.29
CA ILE A 275 6.03 3.98 14.30
C ILE A 275 6.98 3.50 15.40
N SER A 276 7.05 4.32 16.45
CA SER A 276 7.81 4.06 17.67
C SER A 276 7.03 4.64 18.86
N ALA A 277 7.26 4.09 20.06
CA ALA A 277 6.62 4.60 21.29
C ALA A 277 6.92 6.09 21.49
N ALA A 278 8.16 6.54 21.22
CA ALA A 278 8.56 7.94 21.32
C ALA A 278 7.80 8.85 20.35
N SER A 279 7.57 8.41 19.10
CA SER A 279 6.80 9.17 18.12
C SER A 279 5.33 9.31 18.51
N VAL A 280 4.72 8.24 19.04
CA VAL A 280 3.31 8.25 19.49
C VAL A 280 3.15 9.10 20.75
N GLU A 281 4.08 8.98 21.71
CA GLU A 281 4.11 9.82 22.92
C GLU A 281 4.27 11.30 22.56
N ARG A 282 5.11 11.64 21.57
CA ARG A 282 5.23 13.01 21.05
C ARG A 282 3.89 13.53 20.55
N VAL A 283 3.15 12.76 19.75
CA VAL A 283 1.82 13.17 19.26
C VAL A 283 0.85 13.36 20.44
N ALA A 284 0.78 12.41 21.37
CA ALA A 284 -0.05 12.54 22.57
C ALA A 284 0.27 13.82 23.36
N LYS A 285 1.56 14.16 23.50
CA LYS A 285 2.02 15.40 24.13
C LYS A 285 1.55 16.65 23.37
N LEU A 286 1.70 16.68 22.05
CA LEU A 286 1.21 17.81 21.23
C LEU A 286 -0.31 18.02 21.39
N ARG A 287 -1.09 16.94 21.49
CA ARG A 287 -2.53 17.01 21.72
C ARG A 287 -2.86 17.49 23.13
N ALA A 288 -2.14 17.01 24.15
CA ALA A 288 -2.30 17.49 25.52
C ALA A 288 -1.97 19.00 25.64
N GLU A 289 -0.92 19.47 24.96
CA GLU A 289 -0.56 20.90 24.89
C GLU A 289 -1.62 21.73 24.15
N GLN A 290 -2.25 21.19 23.09
CA GLN A 290 -3.37 21.83 22.38
C GLN A 290 -4.58 22.04 23.29
N LEU A 291 -4.96 21.02 24.08
CA LEU A 291 -6.02 21.12 25.07
C LEU A 291 -5.65 22.10 26.19
N GLN A 292 -4.38 22.10 26.63
CA GLN A 292 -3.91 23.03 27.66
C GLN A 292 -4.03 24.48 27.19
N ALA A 293 -3.64 24.79 25.95
CA ALA A 293 -3.72 26.13 25.38
C ALA A 293 -5.17 26.64 25.26
N ALA A 294 -6.14 25.75 25.03
CA ALA A 294 -7.56 26.10 25.00
C ALA A 294 -8.15 26.33 26.41
N GLN A 295 -7.54 25.75 27.44
CA GLN A 295 -8.08 25.74 28.80
C GLN A 295 -8.14 27.12 29.45
N THR A 296 -7.12 27.97 29.27
CA THR A 296 -7.03 29.27 29.94
C THR A 296 -6.84 30.37 28.91
N LEU A 297 -7.89 31.17 28.72
CA LEU A 297 -7.90 32.25 27.74
C LEU A 297 -8.02 33.60 28.45
N MET A 298 -7.09 34.49 28.15
CA MET A 298 -7.16 35.90 28.55
C MET A 298 -7.77 36.72 27.43
N ARG A 299 -8.62 37.69 27.77
CA ARG A 299 -9.18 38.65 26.83
C ARG A 299 -8.94 40.06 27.29
N GLY A 300 -8.33 40.87 26.43
CA GLY A 300 -8.06 42.28 26.69
C GLY A 300 -8.68 43.18 25.65
N SER A 301 -9.09 44.40 26.04
CA SER A 301 -9.49 45.44 25.10
C SER A 301 -8.91 46.80 25.50
N GLY A 302 -8.57 47.64 24.53
CA GLY A 302 -7.94 48.95 24.78
C GLY A 302 -7.66 49.73 23.50
N ASP A 303 -6.70 50.66 23.57
CA ASP A 303 -6.26 51.52 22.46
C ASP A 303 -4.83 51.21 21.97
N ALA A 304 -4.22 50.13 22.46
CA ALA A 304 -2.88 49.66 22.08
C ALA A 304 -2.80 49.03 20.67
N ALA A 305 -2.91 49.86 19.63
CA ALA A 305 -3.02 49.45 18.22
C ALA A 305 -1.80 48.64 17.68
N GLY A 306 -0.64 48.71 18.32
CA GLY A 306 0.56 47.96 17.94
C GLY A 306 0.53 46.46 18.29
N LEU A 307 -0.42 46.01 19.12
CA LEU A 307 -0.52 44.59 19.50
C LEU A 307 -1.02 43.72 18.33
N ALA A 308 -0.29 42.64 18.03
CA ALA A 308 -0.56 41.77 16.87
C ALA A 308 -0.54 40.28 17.28
N ALA A 309 -1.34 39.46 16.60
CA ALA A 309 -1.32 38.02 16.79
C ALA A 309 0.06 37.43 16.50
N GLY A 310 0.51 36.49 17.33
CA GLY A 310 1.84 35.88 17.23
C GLY A 310 2.96 36.70 17.87
N ARG A 311 2.66 37.82 18.53
CA ARG A 311 3.64 38.61 19.31
C ARG A 311 3.51 38.39 20.81
N LEU A 312 4.59 38.66 21.52
CA LEU A 312 4.64 38.69 22.98
C LEU A 312 4.42 40.12 23.49
N PHE A 313 3.77 40.26 24.64
CA PHE A 313 3.74 41.51 25.40
C PHE A 313 3.67 41.23 26.90
N ARG A 314 4.07 42.18 27.73
CA ARG A 314 3.94 42.11 29.19
C ARG A 314 2.87 43.08 29.66
N LEU A 315 1.89 42.55 30.38
CA LEU A 315 0.89 43.38 31.06
C LEU A 315 1.53 43.99 32.32
N THR A 316 1.33 45.29 32.51
CA THR A 316 1.84 46.05 33.66
C THR A 316 0.70 46.84 34.32
N ASP A 317 0.90 47.26 35.56
CA ASP A 317 -0.03 48.12 36.32
C ASP A 317 -1.46 47.56 36.54
N HIS A 318 -1.68 46.26 36.34
CA HIS A 318 -2.94 45.61 36.71
C HIS A 318 -3.06 45.48 38.24
N PRO A 319 -4.23 45.79 38.86
CA PRO A 319 -4.41 45.74 40.32
C PRO A 319 -4.08 44.38 40.96
N SER A 320 -4.34 43.29 40.23
CA SER A 320 -3.93 41.95 40.62
C SER A 320 -2.56 41.61 40.03
N ALA A 321 -1.57 41.43 40.91
CA ALA A 321 -0.18 41.11 40.55
C ALA A 321 -0.03 39.80 39.74
N THR A 322 -0.96 38.86 39.88
CA THR A 322 -0.97 37.58 39.14
C THR A 322 -1.11 37.76 37.63
N PHE A 323 -1.70 38.87 37.18
CA PHE A 323 -1.86 39.18 35.76
C PHE A 323 -0.71 39.98 35.18
N ASN A 324 0.17 40.58 35.99
CA ASN A 324 1.31 41.37 35.53
C ASN A 324 2.47 40.47 35.10
N LYS A 325 2.34 39.87 33.91
CA LYS A 325 3.28 38.90 33.34
C LYS A 325 3.25 38.95 31.82
N GLN A 326 4.11 38.15 31.19
CA GLN A 326 4.20 38.05 29.73
C GLN A 326 3.14 37.12 29.16
N TYR A 327 2.54 37.53 28.05
CA TYR A 327 1.51 36.79 27.33
C TYR A 327 1.86 36.67 25.85
N LEU A 328 1.40 35.57 25.25
CA LEU A 328 1.34 35.38 23.80
C LEU A 328 -0.05 35.77 23.30
N ILE A 329 -0.10 36.70 22.34
CA ILE A 329 -1.34 37.10 21.66
C ILE A 329 -1.70 36.02 20.64
N THR A 330 -2.79 35.29 20.88
CA THR A 330 -3.28 34.23 19.99
C THR A 330 -4.27 34.75 18.95
N ALA A 331 -4.97 35.85 19.24
CA ALA A 331 -5.83 36.55 18.30
C ALA A 331 -5.84 38.06 18.57
N SER A 332 -6.01 38.86 17.54
CA SER A 332 -6.20 40.31 17.63
C SER A 332 -7.25 40.77 16.63
N ARG A 333 -8.11 41.68 17.10
CA ARG A 333 -9.07 42.42 16.28
C ARG A 333 -8.83 43.91 16.51
N CYS A 334 -8.32 44.58 15.49
CA CYS A 334 -7.97 46.00 15.53
C CYS A 334 -8.92 46.77 14.62
N VAL A 335 -9.69 47.68 15.20
CA VAL A 335 -10.57 48.60 14.48
C VAL A 335 -10.00 50.00 14.59
N LEU A 336 -9.64 50.57 13.44
CA LEU A 336 -9.19 51.95 13.30
C LEU A 336 -10.24 52.69 12.49
N GLN A 337 -10.88 53.68 13.10
CA GLN A 337 -11.92 54.45 12.44
C GLN A 337 -11.48 55.91 12.33
N GLY A 338 -11.29 56.36 11.11
CA GLY A 338 -11.09 57.77 10.77
C GLY A 338 -12.36 58.59 11.02
N PRO A 339 -12.28 59.91 10.90
CA PRO A 339 -13.36 60.78 11.31
C PRO A 339 -14.59 60.65 10.40
N SER A 340 -15.77 60.54 11.03
CA SER A 340 -17.05 60.67 10.32
C SER A 340 -17.19 62.09 9.79
N ARG A 341 -17.49 62.23 8.50
CA ARG A 341 -17.70 63.54 7.85
C ARG A 341 -19.16 64.03 7.92
N GLU A 342 -20.06 63.24 8.49
CA GLU A 342 -21.52 63.52 8.51
C GLU A 342 -21.95 64.50 9.62
N THR A 343 -21.22 64.57 10.74
CA THR A 343 -21.50 65.57 11.78
C THR A 343 -20.65 66.81 11.51
N GLY A 344 -21.28 67.97 11.32
CA GLY A 344 -20.63 69.26 11.03
C GLY A 344 -19.65 69.79 12.10
N GLU A 345 -19.18 68.96 13.02
CA GLU A 345 -17.99 69.20 13.83
C GLU A 345 -16.82 68.42 13.23
N PRO A 346 -15.72 69.08 12.84
CA PRO A 346 -14.52 68.35 12.44
C PRO A 346 -14.02 67.63 13.69
N MET A 347 -14.14 66.30 13.72
CA MET A 347 -13.26 65.45 14.53
C MET A 347 -12.03 65.19 13.65
N PRO A 348 -10.82 65.67 13.94
CA PRO A 348 -9.64 65.38 13.12
C PRO A 348 -9.00 63.98 13.29
N HIS A 349 -9.60 63.03 14.03
CA HIS A 349 -8.82 61.92 14.63
C HIS A 349 -9.29 60.52 14.29
N VAL A 350 -8.31 59.61 14.17
CA VAL A 350 -8.53 58.17 14.06
C VAL A 350 -8.66 57.58 15.47
N SER A 351 -9.81 57.01 15.77
CA SER A 351 -10.01 56.23 16.99
C SER A 351 -9.46 54.81 16.80
N ALA A 352 -8.75 54.31 17.82
CA ALA A 352 -8.21 52.96 17.83
C ALA A 352 -8.89 52.12 18.91
N ARG A 353 -9.41 50.96 18.51
CA ARG A 353 -9.92 49.94 19.43
C ARG A 353 -9.28 48.62 19.08
N ILE A 354 -8.61 48.01 20.04
CA ILE A 354 -8.07 46.67 19.91
C ILE A 354 -8.74 45.73 20.91
N GLU A 355 -8.99 44.51 20.46
CA GLU A 355 -9.45 43.37 21.25
C GLU A 355 -8.47 42.23 21.01
N ILE A 356 -7.92 41.65 22.07
CA ILE A 356 -6.95 40.55 21.99
C ILE A 356 -7.40 39.33 22.77
N GLU A 357 -7.05 38.17 22.26
CA GLU A 357 -7.02 36.91 22.99
C GLU A 357 -5.56 36.53 23.27
N ALA A 358 -5.27 36.04 24.47
CA ALA A 358 -3.91 35.74 24.89
C ALA A 358 -3.82 34.54 25.83
N ILE A 359 -2.65 33.89 25.85
CA ILE A 359 -2.29 32.83 26.80
C ILE A 359 -1.00 33.23 27.54
N ASP A 360 -0.75 32.63 28.71
CA ASP A 360 0.51 32.83 29.45
C ASP A 360 1.69 32.37 28.57
N ALA A 361 2.71 33.20 28.38
CA ALA A 361 3.85 32.89 27.50
C ALA A 361 4.65 31.66 27.98
N ARG A 362 4.47 31.20 29.22
CA ARG A 362 5.09 29.95 29.73
C ARG A 362 4.35 28.69 29.29
N GLU A 363 3.13 28.81 28.80
CA GLU A 363 2.34 27.67 28.35
C GLU A 363 2.63 27.43 26.85
N PRO A 364 2.91 26.19 26.43
CA PRO A 364 3.15 25.90 25.03
C PRO A 364 1.86 26.11 24.23
N TYR A 365 1.95 26.81 23.11
CA TYR A 365 0.85 26.91 22.16
C TYR A 365 0.94 25.81 21.10
N ARG A 366 -0.19 25.18 20.82
CA ARG A 366 -0.37 24.30 19.66
C ARG A 366 -1.58 24.75 18.85
N PRO A 367 -1.50 24.73 17.52
CA PRO A 367 -2.61 25.11 16.67
C PRO A 367 -3.82 24.19 16.90
N PRO A 368 -5.05 24.72 16.86
CA PRO A 368 -6.23 23.88 16.78
C PRO A 368 -6.24 23.13 15.44
N ARG A 369 -6.67 21.86 15.47
CA ARG A 369 -6.84 21.04 14.25
C ARG A 369 -8.18 21.34 13.59
N LEU A 370 -8.20 22.35 12.71
CA LEU A 370 -9.41 22.84 12.06
C LEU A 370 -9.56 22.31 10.64
N THR A 371 -8.43 22.06 9.97
CA THR A 371 -8.46 21.60 8.58
C THR A 371 -8.66 20.08 8.56
N PRO A 372 -9.78 19.60 7.97
CA PRO A 372 -10.08 18.17 7.98
C PRO A 372 -9.10 17.43 7.06
N LYS A 373 -8.62 16.26 7.51
CA LYS A 373 -7.87 15.36 6.64
C LYS A 373 -8.80 14.80 5.56
N PRO A 374 -8.43 14.81 4.26
CA PRO A 374 -9.25 14.21 3.23
C PRO A 374 -9.35 12.70 3.44
N LEU A 375 -10.53 12.14 3.13
CA LEU A 375 -10.80 10.71 3.20
C LEU A 375 -11.23 10.19 1.82
N ILE A 376 -10.76 9.01 1.46
CA ILE A 376 -11.25 8.25 0.31
C ILE A 376 -12.32 7.28 0.82
N GLN A 377 -13.59 7.58 0.50
CA GLN A 377 -14.75 6.86 1.04
C GLN A 377 -14.95 5.45 0.47
N GLY A 378 -14.22 5.08 -0.60
CA GLY A 378 -14.41 3.82 -1.29
C GLY A 378 -13.10 3.27 -1.85
N THR A 379 -13.21 2.37 -2.80
CA THR A 379 -12.06 1.80 -3.49
C THR A 379 -11.76 2.57 -4.77
N GLN A 380 -10.51 2.52 -5.21
CA GLN A 380 -10.08 3.03 -6.50
C GLN A 380 -9.38 1.92 -7.28
N THR A 381 -9.21 2.09 -8.58
CA THR A 381 -8.31 1.23 -9.36
C THR A 381 -6.99 1.92 -9.60
N ALA A 382 -5.94 1.12 -9.76
CA ALA A 382 -4.59 1.57 -10.06
C ALA A 382 -3.88 0.52 -10.93
N VAL A 383 -2.84 0.93 -11.64
CA VAL A 383 -2.06 0.05 -12.50
C VAL A 383 -0.74 -0.28 -11.81
N VAL A 384 -0.36 -1.56 -11.76
CA VAL A 384 0.92 -1.98 -11.18
C VAL A 384 2.08 -1.48 -12.05
N VAL A 385 3.10 -0.89 -11.44
CA VAL A 385 4.25 -0.31 -12.14
C VAL A 385 5.58 -0.86 -11.62
N SER A 386 6.59 -0.83 -12.49
CA SER A 386 7.99 -1.09 -12.15
C SER A 386 8.76 0.23 -12.05
N THR A 387 9.89 0.20 -11.38
CA THR A 387 10.78 1.33 -11.16
C THR A 387 12.07 1.29 -11.98
N SER A 388 12.29 0.19 -12.71
CA SER A 388 13.36 0.09 -13.68
C SER A 388 12.98 0.78 -14.99
N SER A 389 13.86 1.62 -15.53
CA SER A 389 13.76 2.12 -16.91
C SER A 389 13.83 1.01 -17.96
N GLU A 390 14.27 -0.17 -17.55
CA GLU A 390 14.09 -1.41 -18.30
C GLU A 390 12.64 -1.86 -18.13
N SER A 391 11.90 -1.69 -19.21
CA SER A 391 10.57 -2.20 -19.52
C SER A 391 10.42 -3.74 -19.41
N GLU A 392 11.30 -4.44 -18.68
CA GLU A 392 11.54 -5.89 -18.83
C GLU A 392 11.24 -6.72 -17.57
N ARG A 393 11.13 -6.13 -16.37
CA ARG A 393 10.71 -6.90 -15.18
C ARG A 393 9.20 -6.98 -15.07
N GLU A 394 8.65 -8.12 -15.50
CA GLU A 394 7.22 -8.44 -15.39
C GLU A 394 6.71 -8.42 -13.93
N ILE A 395 7.58 -8.71 -12.96
CA ILE A 395 7.27 -8.76 -11.53
C ILE A 395 8.31 -7.95 -10.73
N GLU A 396 7.87 -6.88 -10.05
CA GLU A 396 8.65 -6.16 -9.04
C GLU A 396 7.90 -6.16 -7.71
N ALA A 397 8.35 -6.98 -6.75
CA ALA A 397 7.77 -7.05 -5.42
C ALA A 397 8.85 -7.14 -4.32
N ASN A 398 8.53 -6.63 -3.13
CA ASN A 398 9.41 -6.71 -1.96
C ASN A 398 9.25 -8.06 -1.22
N ALA A 399 9.99 -8.25 -0.11
CA ALA A 399 9.97 -9.49 0.68
C ALA A 399 8.59 -9.87 1.26
N LEU A 400 7.64 -8.93 1.32
CA LEU A 400 6.26 -9.15 1.77
C LEU A 400 5.28 -9.37 0.60
N GLY A 401 5.76 -9.38 -0.65
CA GLY A 401 4.91 -9.44 -1.84
C GLY A 401 4.16 -8.13 -2.14
N CYS A 402 4.62 -7.00 -1.58
CA CYS A 402 4.04 -5.68 -1.90
C CYS A 402 4.51 -5.23 -3.27
N VAL A 403 3.67 -4.47 -3.97
CA VAL A 403 3.95 -3.91 -5.31
C VAL A 403 3.78 -2.39 -5.30
N ARG A 404 4.26 -1.71 -6.33
CA ARG A 404 3.97 -0.28 -6.54
C ARG A 404 2.86 -0.11 -7.58
N VAL A 405 2.05 0.94 -7.40
CA VAL A 405 0.91 1.23 -8.26
C VAL A 405 0.85 2.70 -8.69
N GLN A 406 0.40 2.94 -9.91
CA GLN A 406 0.10 4.26 -10.45
C GLN A 406 -1.40 4.51 -10.36
N PHE A 407 -1.79 5.53 -9.60
CA PHE A 407 -3.18 5.99 -9.57
C PHE A 407 -3.53 6.83 -10.81
N PRO A 408 -4.76 6.75 -11.34
CA PRO A 408 -5.18 7.54 -12.51
C PRO A 408 -5.11 9.06 -12.30
N TRP A 409 -5.23 9.53 -11.06
CA TRP A 409 -5.18 10.95 -10.71
C TRP A 409 -3.77 11.48 -10.46
N SER A 410 -2.75 10.60 -10.38
CA SER A 410 -1.37 11.03 -10.16
C SER A 410 -0.77 11.50 -11.49
N ARG A 411 -0.69 12.82 -11.67
CA ARG A 411 -0.27 13.48 -12.92
C ARG A 411 1.24 13.51 -13.16
N VAL A 412 2.02 13.33 -12.09
CA VAL A 412 3.49 13.50 -12.09
C VAL A 412 4.22 12.16 -12.20
N GLY A 413 3.53 11.03 -12.01
CA GLY A 413 4.13 9.70 -12.08
C GLY A 413 4.65 9.40 -13.48
N LYS A 414 5.96 9.17 -13.59
CA LYS A 414 6.63 8.77 -14.84
C LYS A 414 6.71 7.25 -15.00
N HIS A 415 5.90 6.50 -14.25
CA HIS A 415 6.07 5.06 -14.03
C HIS A 415 7.47 4.73 -13.45
N ASP A 416 7.89 5.44 -12.40
CA ASP A 416 9.19 5.28 -11.74
C ASP A 416 9.07 5.09 -10.20
N ARG A 417 10.21 5.09 -9.47
CA ARG A 417 10.24 4.95 -7.99
C ARG A 417 9.41 6.00 -7.26
N GLU A 418 9.16 7.15 -7.85
CA GLU A 418 8.42 8.25 -7.22
C GLU A 418 6.90 8.09 -7.38
N THR A 419 6.44 7.03 -8.06
CA THR A 419 5.03 6.78 -8.38
C THR A 419 4.17 6.46 -7.14
N SER A 420 4.61 5.55 -6.27
CA SER A 420 3.96 5.25 -5.00
C SER A 420 4.87 4.48 -4.04
N CYS A 421 4.44 4.40 -2.77
CA CYS A 421 5.06 3.52 -1.79
C CYS A 421 4.83 2.04 -2.12
N TRP A 422 5.43 1.15 -1.33
CA TRP A 422 5.07 -0.26 -1.38
C TRP A 422 3.65 -0.47 -0.86
N VAL A 423 2.77 -0.97 -1.72
CA VAL A 423 1.37 -1.25 -1.39
C VAL A 423 1.20 -2.74 -1.13
N ARG A 424 0.67 -3.07 0.04
CA ARG A 424 0.37 -4.46 0.41
C ARG A 424 -0.75 -5.04 -0.44
N VAL A 425 -0.67 -6.35 -0.69
CA VAL A 425 -1.66 -7.09 -1.48
C VAL A 425 -2.39 -8.08 -0.58
N ALA A 426 -3.72 -7.93 -0.47
CA ALA A 426 -4.58 -8.89 0.20
C ALA A 426 -4.51 -10.23 -0.54
N GLN A 427 -4.27 -11.30 0.21
CA GLN A 427 -4.20 -12.66 -0.30
C GLN A 427 -5.48 -13.41 0.11
N VAL A 428 -5.83 -14.45 -0.66
CA VAL A 428 -6.99 -15.32 -0.34
C VAL A 428 -6.83 -15.97 1.04
N TRP A 429 -5.60 -16.36 1.41
CA TRP A 429 -5.29 -16.95 2.71
C TRP A 429 -3.83 -16.67 3.07
N ALA A 430 -3.56 -16.05 4.22
CA ALA A 430 -2.20 -15.71 4.64
C ALA A 430 -1.92 -16.14 6.09
N GLY A 431 -0.93 -17.02 6.26
CA GLY A 431 -0.43 -17.52 7.53
C GLY A 431 1.09 -17.35 7.68
N LYS A 432 1.63 -17.80 8.82
CA LYS A 432 3.07 -17.69 9.12
C LYS A 432 3.88 -18.65 8.23
N GLN A 433 4.29 -18.17 7.05
CA GLN A 433 4.99 -18.95 5.99
C GLN A 433 4.15 -20.05 5.35
N TRP A 434 2.82 -19.89 5.30
CA TRP A 434 1.90 -20.79 4.60
C TRP A 434 0.69 -20.00 4.11
N GLY A 435 0.01 -20.47 3.06
CA GLY A 435 -1.15 -19.78 2.47
C GLY A 435 -1.06 -19.65 0.94
N ALA A 436 -1.86 -18.74 0.38
CA ALA A 436 -1.85 -18.38 -1.03
C ALA A 436 -1.01 -17.11 -1.25
N LEU A 437 -0.24 -17.06 -2.34
CA LEU A 437 0.54 -15.89 -2.73
C LEU A 437 0.38 -15.63 -4.23
N TYR A 438 -0.33 -14.57 -4.55
CA TYR A 438 -0.44 -14.01 -5.89
C TYR A 438 0.10 -12.59 -5.87
N VAL A 439 1.18 -12.37 -6.63
CA VAL A 439 1.79 -11.06 -6.79
C VAL A 439 1.30 -10.46 -8.11
N PRO A 440 0.57 -9.33 -8.07
CA PRO A 440 0.17 -8.61 -9.28
C PRO A 440 1.39 -8.26 -10.15
N ARG A 441 1.27 -8.46 -11.45
CA ARG A 441 2.32 -8.18 -12.45
C ARG A 441 2.21 -6.75 -12.97
N VAL A 442 3.33 -6.20 -13.44
CA VAL A 442 3.37 -4.86 -14.05
C VAL A 442 2.36 -4.77 -15.19
N GLY A 443 1.62 -3.67 -15.25
CA GLY A 443 0.54 -3.44 -16.21
C GLY A 443 -0.84 -3.97 -15.78
N GLN A 444 -0.91 -4.82 -14.76
CA GLN A 444 -2.20 -5.31 -14.26
C GLN A 444 -2.98 -4.23 -13.50
N GLU A 445 -4.30 -4.23 -13.66
CA GLU A 445 -5.20 -3.34 -12.93
C GLU A 445 -5.62 -3.98 -11.59
N VAL A 446 -5.40 -3.24 -10.51
CA VAL A 446 -5.68 -3.65 -9.14
C VAL A 446 -6.69 -2.72 -8.47
N VAL A 447 -7.48 -3.27 -7.56
CA VAL A 447 -8.43 -2.52 -6.72
C VAL A 447 -7.75 -2.18 -5.40
N VAL A 448 -7.64 -0.89 -5.12
CA VAL A 448 -6.99 -0.32 -3.94
C VAL A 448 -8.05 0.23 -2.99
N SER A 449 -8.05 -0.29 -1.76
CA SER A 449 -8.73 0.28 -0.60
C SER A 449 -7.77 1.12 0.22
N PHE A 450 -8.30 1.94 1.13
CA PHE A 450 -7.54 2.83 1.99
C PHE A 450 -7.93 2.56 3.45
N ILE A 451 -6.96 2.18 4.29
CA ILE A 451 -7.24 1.83 5.70
C ILE A 451 -7.77 3.08 6.42
N ASP A 452 -8.92 2.96 7.09
CA ASP A 452 -9.66 4.08 7.69
C ASP A 452 -10.05 5.20 6.70
N GLY A 453 -10.02 4.91 5.39
CA GLY A 453 -10.20 5.89 4.32
C GLY A 453 -9.01 6.82 4.13
N ASP A 454 -7.87 6.58 4.80
CA ASP A 454 -6.68 7.44 4.77
C ASP A 454 -5.94 7.31 3.42
N PRO A 455 -5.83 8.39 2.61
CA PRO A 455 -5.06 8.38 1.37
C PRO A 455 -3.61 7.93 1.52
N ASP A 456 -3.03 8.10 2.72
CA ASP A 456 -1.65 7.72 3.04
C ASP A 456 -1.48 6.21 3.31
N ARG A 457 -2.58 5.43 3.36
CA ARG A 457 -2.56 4.00 3.73
C ARG A 457 -3.25 3.10 2.69
N PRO A 458 -2.71 2.99 1.47
CA PRO A 458 -3.28 2.13 0.43
C PRO A 458 -3.08 0.63 0.74
N LEU A 459 -4.07 -0.19 0.37
CA LEU A 459 -4.07 -1.64 0.45
C LEU A 459 -4.76 -2.22 -0.79
N ILE A 460 -4.07 -3.04 -1.58
CA ILE A 460 -4.69 -3.74 -2.70
C ILE A 460 -5.57 -4.86 -2.15
N ILE A 461 -6.84 -4.89 -2.54
CA ILE A 461 -7.84 -5.87 -2.08
C ILE A 461 -8.31 -6.82 -3.19
N GLY A 462 -7.84 -6.64 -4.42
CA GLY A 462 -8.20 -7.48 -5.56
C GLY A 462 -7.64 -6.96 -6.88
N SER A 463 -8.03 -7.62 -7.96
CA SER A 463 -7.68 -7.27 -9.34
C SER A 463 -8.91 -7.39 -10.23
N VAL A 464 -8.94 -6.63 -11.32
CA VAL A 464 -10.04 -6.62 -12.28
C VAL A 464 -9.52 -6.79 -13.71
N TYR A 465 -10.33 -7.42 -14.55
CA TYR A 465 -10.11 -7.48 -15.99
C TYR A 465 -10.60 -6.18 -16.65
N ASN A 466 -10.01 -5.83 -17.79
CA ASN A 466 -10.34 -4.63 -18.55
C ASN A 466 -10.16 -4.90 -20.06
N PRO A 467 -10.45 -3.95 -20.97
CA PRO A 467 -10.35 -4.19 -22.41
C PRO A 467 -8.97 -4.64 -22.91
N ASP A 468 -7.89 -4.28 -22.21
CA ASP A 468 -6.51 -4.68 -22.55
C ASP A 468 -6.11 -6.00 -21.86
N LEU A 469 -6.75 -6.32 -20.74
CA LEU A 469 -6.54 -7.52 -19.91
C LEU A 469 -7.83 -8.32 -19.84
N LEU A 470 -8.12 -9.09 -20.88
CA LEU A 470 -9.31 -9.92 -20.96
C LEU A 470 -9.26 -11.10 -19.97
N PRO A 471 -10.44 -11.60 -19.51
CA PRO A 471 -10.50 -12.82 -18.72
C PRO A 471 -9.95 -14.03 -19.49
N PRO A 472 -9.39 -15.05 -18.80
CA PRO A 472 -8.78 -16.23 -19.44
C PRO A 472 -9.79 -17.07 -20.23
N TYR A 473 -11.08 -17.00 -19.86
CA TYR A 473 -12.19 -17.65 -20.54
C TYR A 473 -13.23 -16.58 -20.85
N SER A 474 -13.80 -16.59 -22.05
CA SER A 474 -14.86 -15.65 -22.41
C SER A 474 -16.18 -16.08 -21.78
N PRO A 475 -16.77 -15.29 -20.86
CA PRO A 475 -18.05 -15.67 -20.24
C PRO A 475 -19.21 -15.75 -21.24
N GLU A 476 -19.09 -15.07 -22.39
CA GLU A 476 -20.12 -15.10 -23.44
C GLU A 476 -20.17 -16.45 -24.17
N SER A 477 -19.02 -17.08 -24.40
CA SER A 477 -18.93 -18.36 -25.11
C SER A 477 -18.79 -19.57 -24.18
N GLN A 478 -18.27 -19.36 -22.97
CA GLN A 478 -17.97 -20.41 -21.98
C GLN A 478 -18.48 -20.03 -20.57
N PRO A 479 -19.80 -19.85 -20.38
CA PRO A 479 -20.37 -19.33 -19.12
C PRO A 479 -20.26 -20.28 -17.92
N THR A 480 -19.98 -21.56 -18.16
CA THR A 480 -19.85 -22.60 -17.12
C THR A 480 -18.40 -22.87 -16.72
N VAL A 481 -17.44 -22.17 -17.34
CA VAL A 481 -16.01 -22.39 -17.12
C VAL A 481 -15.48 -21.46 -16.02
N SER A 482 -14.76 -22.04 -15.06
CA SER A 482 -14.07 -21.31 -13.99
C SER A 482 -12.70 -21.94 -13.70
N GLY A 483 -11.78 -21.20 -13.08
CA GLY A 483 -10.48 -21.75 -12.72
C GLY A 483 -9.38 -20.73 -12.49
N ILE A 484 -8.15 -21.24 -12.35
CA ILE A 484 -6.94 -20.46 -12.17
C ILE A 484 -5.99 -20.79 -13.32
N LYS A 485 -5.64 -19.78 -14.12
CA LYS A 485 -4.68 -19.89 -15.22
C LYS A 485 -3.52 -18.95 -14.97
N SER A 486 -2.32 -19.50 -14.92
CA SER A 486 -1.06 -18.76 -14.76
C SER A 486 -0.44 -18.43 -16.12
N ARG A 487 0.74 -17.81 -16.10
CA ARG A 487 1.54 -17.52 -17.29
C ARG A 487 3.02 -17.67 -16.93
N SER A 488 3.80 -18.33 -17.79
CA SER A 488 5.25 -18.39 -17.62
C SER A 488 5.86 -16.97 -17.52
N SER A 489 6.95 -16.83 -16.77
CA SER A 489 7.62 -15.55 -16.56
C SER A 489 9.14 -15.79 -16.49
N ALA A 490 10.00 -14.96 -17.09
CA ALA A 490 9.68 -13.87 -18.02
C ALA A 490 9.27 -14.37 -19.42
N ASP A 491 8.71 -13.49 -20.26
CA ASP A 491 8.42 -13.71 -21.69
C ASP A 491 7.41 -14.81 -22.04
N GLY A 492 6.47 -15.11 -21.14
CA GLY A 492 5.42 -16.11 -21.40
C GLY A 492 4.43 -15.70 -22.50
N THR A 493 4.23 -16.56 -23.49
CA THR A 493 3.17 -16.42 -24.51
C THR A 493 1.85 -17.02 -24.04
N VAL A 494 0.77 -16.82 -24.81
CA VAL A 494 -0.57 -17.40 -24.52
C VAL A 494 -0.58 -18.92 -24.44
N GLU A 495 0.45 -19.57 -24.97
CA GLU A 495 0.61 -21.02 -25.00
C GLU A 495 1.34 -21.56 -23.77
N THR A 496 2.06 -20.72 -23.02
CA THR A 496 2.92 -21.15 -21.91
C THR A 496 2.28 -20.90 -20.54
N PHE A 497 1.62 -21.90 -19.96
CA PHE A 497 0.82 -21.71 -18.73
C PHE A 497 0.61 -22.97 -17.91
N ASN A 498 0.40 -22.81 -16.60
CA ASN A 498 -0.23 -23.83 -15.75
C ASN A 498 -1.69 -23.46 -15.51
N GLU A 499 -2.59 -24.45 -15.49
CA GLU A 499 -4.03 -24.24 -15.37
C GLU A 499 -4.70 -25.32 -14.51
N ILE A 500 -5.62 -24.89 -13.66
CA ILE A 500 -6.65 -25.75 -13.05
C ILE A 500 -7.99 -25.15 -13.45
N ARG A 501 -8.77 -25.88 -14.24
CA ARG A 501 -10.05 -25.42 -14.80
C ARG A 501 -11.17 -26.41 -14.49
N PHE A 502 -12.34 -25.87 -14.21
CA PHE A 502 -13.60 -26.57 -14.01
C PHE A 502 -14.58 -26.11 -15.09
N ASP A 503 -15.21 -27.04 -15.81
CA ASP A 503 -16.37 -26.78 -16.66
C ASP A 503 -17.58 -27.48 -16.06
N ASP A 504 -18.55 -26.71 -15.58
CA ASP A 504 -19.79 -27.21 -14.96
C ASP A 504 -20.93 -27.41 -15.98
N LYS A 505 -20.61 -27.50 -17.28
CA LYS A 505 -21.59 -27.79 -18.32
C LYS A 505 -22.20 -29.17 -18.11
N LYS A 506 -23.46 -29.20 -17.72
CA LYS A 506 -24.21 -30.44 -17.45
C LYS A 506 -24.09 -31.48 -18.58
N GLY A 507 -23.64 -32.68 -18.24
CA GLY A 507 -23.44 -33.79 -19.17
C GLY A 507 -22.14 -33.73 -19.97
N ALA A 508 -21.31 -32.72 -19.73
CA ALA A 508 -19.99 -32.51 -20.32
C ALA A 508 -19.03 -31.92 -19.26
N GLU A 509 -19.25 -32.24 -17.98
CA GLU A 509 -18.47 -31.69 -16.87
C GLU A 509 -17.01 -32.13 -16.97
N GLU A 510 -16.08 -31.20 -16.74
CA GLU A 510 -14.65 -31.47 -16.87
C GLU A 510 -13.84 -30.79 -15.76
N ILE A 511 -12.84 -31.51 -15.24
CA ILE A 511 -11.71 -30.90 -14.53
C ILE A 511 -10.48 -31.06 -15.41
N TYR A 512 -9.86 -29.94 -15.77
CA TYR A 512 -8.65 -29.89 -16.59
C TYR A 512 -7.47 -29.39 -15.75
N ILE A 513 -6.40 -30.18 -15.72
CA ILE A 513 -5.15 -29.83 -15.04
C ILE A 513 -4.03 -29.83 -16.09
N HIS A 514 -3.42 -28.67 -16.29
CA HIS A 514 -2.28 -28.49 -17.20
C HIS A 514 -1.05 -28.02 -16.42
N ALA A 515 0.07 -28.72 -16.64
CA ALA A 515 1.39 -28.32 -16.17
C ALA A 515 2.27 -28.04 -17.39
N GLU A 516 2.82 -26.82 -17.47
CA GLU A 516 3.65 -26.39 -18.60
C GLU A 516 4.94 -27.22 -18.74
N LYS A 517 5.46 -27.73 -17.62
CA LYS A 517 6.74 -28.45 -17.59
C LYS A 517 6.70 -29.70 -16.74
N ASN A 518 6.85 -29.57 -15.43
CA ASN A 518 6.89 -30.69 -14.49
C ASN A 518 5.60 -30.70 -13.66
N LEU A 519 4.97 -31.86 -13.53
CA LEU A 519 3.91 -32.12 -12.54
C LEU A 519 4.45 -33.10 -11.50
N ASN A 520 4.69 -32.62 -10.28
CA ASN A 520 5.08 -33.46 -9.16
C ASN A 520 3.86 -33.69 -8.26
N LEU A 521 3.51 -34.96 -8.02
CA LEU A 521 2.47 -35.36 -7.07
C LEU A 521 3.11 -36.16 -5.94
N VAL A 522 3.03 -35.64 -4.72
CA VAL A 522 3.53 -36.30 -3.50
C VAL A 522 2.35 -36.57 -2.59
N VAL A 523 2.16 -37.83 -2.21
CA VAL A 523 1.10 -38.28 -1.31
C VAL A 523 1.75 -39.02 -0.15
N GLU A 524 1.62 -38.47 1.06
CA GLU A 524 2.31 -38.98 2.26
C GLU A 524 1.70 -40.28 2.81
N ASN A 525 0.49 -40.65 2.39
CA ASN A 525 -0.18 -41.87 2.83
C ASN A 525 -0.83 -42.60 1.65
N ASP A 526 -2.16 -42.47 1.46
CA ASP A 526 -2.90 -43.25 0.47
C ASP A 526 -3.35 -42.38 -0.72
N GLN A 527 -3.09 -42.87 -1.94
CA GLN A 527 -3.68 -42.35 -3.16
C GLN A 527 -4.69 -43.36 -3.70
N ILE A 528 -5.97 -42.97 -3.75
CA ILE A 528 -7.05 -43.80 -4.32
C ILE A 528 -7.58 -43.10 -5.57
N VAL A 529 -7.56 -43.81 -6.71
CA VAL A 529 -8.11 -43.33 -7.98
C VAL A 529 -9.21 -44.28 -8.43
N THR A 530 -10.43 -43.75 -8.60
CA THR A 530 -11.58 -44.52 -9.08
C THR A 530 -12.15 -43.84 -10.32
N ILE A 531 -12.33 -44.60 -11.39
CA ILE A 531 -12.83 -44.13 -12.68
C ILE A 531 -14.10 -44.92 -13.02
N GLY A 532 -15.15 -44.22 -13.43
CA GLY A 532 -16.41 -44.83 -13.86
C GLY A 532 -17.34 -45.35 -12.75
N ALA A 533 -17.08 -45.03 -11.47
CA ALA A 533 -17.78 -45.48 -10.24
C ALA A 533 -19.22 -46.04 -10.40
N ASP A 534 -20.25 -45.30 -9.97
CA ASP A 534 -21.66 -45.76 -10.01
C ASP A 534 -22.39 -45.34 -11.29
N LYS A 535 -21.65 -44.88 -12.31
CA LYS A 535 -22.25 -44.38 -13.56
C LYS A 535 -22.58 -45.54 -14.48
N LYS A 536 -23.71 -45.42 -15.19
CA LYS A 536 -24.17 -46.43 -16.17
C LYS A 536 -23.24 -46.56 -17.38
N ASP A 537 -22.54 -45.48 -17.72
CA ASP A 537 -21.50 -45.45 -18.74
C ASP A 537 -20.14 -45.34 -18.01
N PRO A 538 -19.40 -46.44 -17.85
CA PRO A 538 -18.17 -46.45 -17.08
C PRO A 538 -17.08 -45.75 -17.89
N GLY A 539 -16.65 -44.56 -17.45
CA GLY A 539 -15.60 -43.81 -18.13
C GLY A 539 -14.28 -44.58 -18.27
N ASP A 540 -13.41 -44.11 -19.17
CA ASP A 540 -12.14 -44.75 -19.51
C ASP A 540 -10.92 -44.10 -18.84
N ARG A 541 -9.87 -44.89 -18.59
CA ARG A 541 -8.51 -44.38 -18.30
C ARG A 541 -7.62 -44.53 -19.52
N ARG A 542 -7.08 -43.43 -20.04
CA ARG A 542 -6.02 -43.43 -21.06
C ARG A 542 -4.76 -42.77 -20.50
N VAL A 543 -3.61 -43.43 -20.69
CA VAL A 543 -2.30 -42.90 -20.31
C VAL A 543 -1.39 -42.97 -21.53
N THR A 544 -0.68 -41.89 -21.83
CA THR A 544 0.29 -41.81 -22.92
C THR A 544 1.58 -41.22 -22.36
N ILE A 545 2.67 -41.99 -22.47
CA ILE A 545 4.02 -41.56 -22.11
C ILE A 545 4.86 -41.63 -23.38
N ALA A 546 5.47 -40.50 -23.75
CA ALA A 546 6.22 -40.40 -25.01
C ALA A 546 7.65 -40.95 -24.90
N ASN A 547 8.23 -40.91 -23.69
CA ASN A 547 9.56 -41.42 -23.40
C ASN A 547 9.45 -42.56 -22.37
N ASP A 548 9.98 -42.38 -21.16
CA ASP A 548 10.07 -43.45 -20.17
C ASP A 548 8.98 -43.37 -19.11
N ASP A 549 8.44 -44.54 -18.72
CA ASP A 549 7.58 -44.72 -17.54
C ASP A 549 8.26 -45.70 -16.58
N THR A 550 8.51 -45.27 -15.35
CA THR A 550 9.18 -46.08 -14.32
C THR A 550 8.23 -46.29 -13.15
N LEU A 551 7.93 -47.56 -12.85
CA LEU A 551 7.10 -47.97 -11.72
C LEU A 551 7.94 -48.76 -10.71
N GLU A 552 8.16 -48.18 -9.54
CA GLU A 552 8.76 -48.87 -8.39
C GLU A 552 7.71 -49.10 -7.31
N VAL A 553 7.56 -50.36 -6.88
CA VAL A 553 6.60 -50.75 -5.83
C VAL A 553 7.36 -51.50 -4.75
N GLY A 554 7.42 -50.91 -3.54
CA GLY A 554 8.26 -51.43 -2.46
C GLY A 554 7.81 -52.76 -1.86
N ARG A 555 6.56 -53.19 -2.10
CA ARG A 555 6.01 -54.45 -1.58
C ARG A 555 5.26 -55.26 -2.65
N HIS A 556 3.97 -55.04 -2.81
CA HIS A 556 3.10 -55.84 -3.68
C HIS A 556 2.47 -54.95 -4.75
N LEU A 557 2.53 -55.42 -6.00
CA LEU A 557 1.78 -54.86 -7.13
C LEU A 557 0.76 -55.91 -7.57
N ASP A 558 -0.51 -55.66 -7.28
CA ASP A 558 -1.62 -56.52 -7.66
C ASP A 558 -2.42 -55.87 -8.78
N THR A 559 -2.48 -56.54 -9.94
CA THR A 559 -3.25 -56.09 -11.11
C THR A 559 -4.33 -57.12 -11.41
N THR A 560 -5.60 -56.70 -11.42
CA THR A 560 -6.73 -57.57 -11.81
C THR A 560 -7.45 -56.98 -13.02
N VAL A 561 -7.51 -57.75 -14.11
CA VAL A 561 -8.25 -57.41 -15.33
C VAL A 561 -9.42 -58.38 -15.48
N LYS A 562 -10.66 -57.89 -15.34
CA LYS A 562 -11.87 -58.73 -15.47
C LYS A 562 -12.19 -59.11 -16.91
N GLY A 563 -11.73 -58.30 -17.86
CA GLY A 563 -11.90 -58.52 -19.29
C GLY A 563 -10.66 -59.13 -19.92
N LYS A 564 -10.19 -58.53 -21.01
CA LYS A 564 -9.00 -58.95 -21.76
C LYS A 564 -7.82 -58.02 -21.43
N GLU A 565 -6.66 -58.61 -21.13
CA GLU A 565 -5.38 -57.91 -21.16
C GLU A 565 -4.70 -58.14 -22.52
N THR A 566 -4.12 -57.10 -23.12
CA THR A 566 -3.28 -57.22 -24.32
C THR A 566 -2.03 -56.39 -24.10
N ARG A 567 -0.85 -57.01 -24.24
CA ARG A 567 0.45 -56.34 -24.12
C ARG A 567 1.22 -56.51 -25.42
N SER A 568 1.56 -55.40 -26.06
CA SER A 568 2.40 -55.36 -27.26
C SER A 568 3.73 -54.70 -26.90
N VAL A 569 4.84 -55.31 -27.31
CA VAL A 569 6.20 -54.78 -27.15
C VAL A 569 6.85 -54.87 -28.53
N THR A 570 7.29 -53.74 -29.08
CA THR A 570 7.80 -53.65 -30.46
C THR A 570 9.25 -54.09 -30.59
N GLU A 571 10.03 -53.92 -29.52
CA GLU A 571 11.42 -54.36 -29.42
C GLU A 571 11.51 -55.50 -28.38
N ASP A 572 12.49 -55.43 -27.49
CA ASP A 572 12.78 -56.52 -26.56
C ASP A 572 11.93 -56.47 -25.28
N ARG A 573 11.52 -57.65 -24.81
CA ARG A 573 10.97 -57.84 -23.46
C ARG A 573 11.89 -58.71 -22.63
N THR A 574 12.57 -58.11 -21.65
CA THR A 574 13.38 -58.83 -20.66
C THR A 574 12.67 -58.91 -19.31
N THR A 575 12.53 -60.11 -18.76
CA THR A 575 11.98 -60.34 -17.41
C THR A 575 13.01 -61.06 -16.55
N THR A 576 13.32 -60.52 -15.38
CA THR A 576 14.21 -61.16 -14.40
C THR A 576 13.46 -61.39 -13.08
N VAL A 577 13.39 -62.65 -12.65
CA VAL A 577 12.73 -63.04 -11.39
C VAL A 577 13.76 -63.73 -10.50
N LYS A 578 14.02 -63.16 -9.32
CA LYS A 578 14.95 -63.75 -8.33
C LYS A 578 14.33 -64.90 -7.54
N GLY A 579 13.01 -64.83 -7.32
CA GLY A 579 12.23 -65.88 -6.69
C GLY A 579 11.67 -66.86 -7.72
N ASN A 580 10.45 -67.32 -7.49
CA ASN A 580 9.77 -68.24 -8.41
C ASN A 580 8.92 -67.45 -9.41
N ASP A 581 9.00 -67.80 -10.70
CA ASP A 581 7.98 -67.45 -11.69
C ASP A 581 7.00 -68.63 -11.79
N THR A 582 5.70 -68.39 -11.58
CA THR A 582 4.64 -69.41 -11.64
C THR A 582 3.55 -68.94 -12.58
N GLN A 583 3.41 -69.64 -13.71
CA GLN A 583 2.38 -69.36 -14.71
C GLN A 583 1.35 -70.48 -14.69
N LYS A 584 0.10 -70.16 -14.34
CA LYS A 584 -1.03 -71.08 -14.40
C LYS A 584 -2.01 -70.61 -15.46
N VAL A 585 -2.31 -71.49 -16.42
CA VAL A 585 -3.29 -71.23 -17.48
C VAL A 585 -4.28 -72.39 -17.54
N ASP A 586 -5.55 -72.11 -17.22
CA ASP A 586 -6.59 -73.15 -17.12
C ASP A 586 -7.03 -73.73 -18.48
N ARG A 587 -6.75 -73.03 -19.58
CA ARG A 587 -7.11 -73.45 -20.93
C ARG A 587 -5.86 -73.73 -21.77
N GLN A 588 -5.43 -72.79 -22.59
CA GLN A 588 -4.36 -72.98 -23.56
C GLN A 588 -3.18 -72.06 -23.25
N TYR A 589 -1.99 -72.63 -23.15
CA TYR A 589 -0.71 -71.91 -23.08
C TYR A 589 0.05 -72.14 -24.38
N GLU A 590 0.35 -71.07 -25.11
CA GLU A 590 1.00 -71.12 -26.42
C GLU A 590 2.23 -70.21 -26.42
N LEU A 591 3.37 -70.77 -26.86
CA LEU A 591 4.63 -70.05 -27.06
C LEU A 591 5.05 -70.22 -28.52
N THR A 592 5.10 -69.11 -29.25
CA THR A 592 5.50 -69.07 -30.65
C THR A 592 6.66 -68.09 -30.80
N ALA A 593 7.76 -68.53 -31.42
CA ALA A 593 8.92 -67.70 -31.72
C ALA A 593 9.28 -67.82 -33.19
N GLY A 594 9.76 -66.72 -33.79
CA GLY A 594 10.14 -66.70 -35.21
C GLY A 594 11.47 -67.40 -35.51
N GLU A 595 12.40 -67.43 -34.54
CA GLU A 595 13.74 -67.99 -34.74
C GLU A 595 14.01 -69.23 -33.88
N GLN A 596 13.86 -69.10 -32.55
CA GLN A 596 14.12 -70.21 -31.63
C GLN A 596 13.40 -70.04 -30.28
N ILE A 597 13.11 -71.15 -29.63
CA ILE A 597 12.71 -71.22 -28.21
C ILE A 597 13.81 -71.96 -27.45
N THR A 598 14.38 -71.33 -26.42
CA THR A 598 15.40 -71.94 -25.55
C THR A 598 14.91 -71.98 -24.11
N LEU A 599 14.87 -73.19 -23.53
CA LEU A 599 14.63 -73.43 -22.12
C LEU A 599 15.92 -73.96 -21.49
N LYS A 600 16.57 -73.18 -20.61
CA LYS A 600 17.87 -73.52 -20.03
C LYS A 600 17.84 -73.44 -18.50
N VAL A 601 18.34 -74.48 -17.84
CA VAL A 601 18.48 -74.58 -16.38
C VAL A 601 19.86 -75.13 -16.05
N GLY A 602 20.79 -74.27 -15.61
CA GLY A 602 22.18 -74.69 -15.35
C GLY A 602 22.83 -75.32 -16.59
N GLN A 603 23.20 -76.60 -16.49
CA GLN A 603 23.78 -77.39 -17.60
C GLN A 603 22.75 -78.10 -18.48
N ALA A 604 21.45 -78.06 -18.16
CA ALA A 604 20.39 -78.67 -18.94
C ALA A 604 19.75 -77.66 -19.90
N SER A 605 19.40 -78.08 -21.11
CA SER A 605 18.71 -77.22 -22.09
C SER A 605 17.82 -77.99 -23.06
N ILE A 606 16.74 -77.34 -23.49
CA ILE A 606 15.90 -77.71 -24.64
C ILE A 606 15.89 -76.52 -25.61
N VAL A 607 16.32 -76.73 -26.85
CA VAL A 607 16.35 -75.70 -27.90
C VAL A 607 15.53 -76.18 -29.10
N MET A 608 14.51 -75.41 -29.49
CA MET A 608 13.70 -75.64 -30.68
C MET A 608 14.00 -74.52 -31.69
N LYS A 609 14.41 -74.86 -32.91
CA LYS A 609 14.83 -73.89 -33.95
C LYS A 609 13.81 -73.82 -35.09
N ALA A 610 13.82 -72.70 -35.82
CA ALA A 610 12.93 -72.46 -36.96
C ALA A 610 13.12 -73.45 -38.13
N ASP A 611 14.29 -74.10 -38.23
CA ASP A 611 14.56 -75.16 -39.23
C ASP A 611 13.91 -76.51 -38.89
N GLY A 612 13.24 -76.61 -37.73
CA GLY A 612 12.58 -77.81 -37.23
C GLY A 612 13.46 -78.70 -36.36
N SER A 613 14.73 -78.36 -36.13
CA SER A 613 15.60 -79.13 -35.23
C SER A 613 15.27 -78.89 -33.75
N ILE A 614 15.38 -79.96 -32.95
CA ILE A 614 15.19 -79.94 -31.50
C ILE A 614 16.42 -80.56 -30.83
N GLU A 615 17.10 -79.76 -30.01
CA GLU A 615 18.30 -80.16 -29.27
C GLU A 615 17.99 -80.27 -27.78
N ILE A 616 18.25 -81.44 -27.18
CA ILE A 616 18.06 -81.70 -25.75
C ILE A 616 19.40 -82.12 -25.16
N SER A 617 19.92 -81.33 -24.22
CA SER A 617 21.24 -81.54 -23.61
C SER A 617 21.18 -81.52 -22.08
N GLY A 618 22.02 -82.32 -21.42
CA GLY A 618 22.16 -82.36 -19.97
C GLY A 618 23.10 -83.46 -19.49
N ILE A 619 23.44 -83.47 -18.18
CA ILE A 619 24.34 -84.48 -17.57
C ILE A 619 23.74 -85.89 -17.64
N GLN A 620 22.43 -86.00 -17.37
CA GLN A 620 21.68 -87.25 -17.43
C GLN A 620 20.34 -86.99 -18.09
N LEU A 621 20.04 -87.74 -19.14
CA LEU A 621 18.72 -87.76 -19.79
C LEU A 621 18.02 -89.08 -19.42
N LYS A 622 16.94 -89.00 -18.63
CA LYS A 622 16.09 -90.14 -18.30
C LYS A 622 14.75 -89.99 -19.01
N LEU A 623 14.49 -90.88 -19.96
CA LEU A 623 13.20 -91.00 -20.64
C LEU A 623 12.45 -92.21 -20.07
N SER A 624 11.18 -92.03 -19.70
CA SER A 624 10.36 -93.11 -19.12
C SER A 624 8.92 -92.95 -19.60
N GLY A 625 8.42 -93.94 -20.34
CA GLY A 625 7.03 -93.99 -20.80
C GLY A 625 6.28 -95.10 -20.08
N ASN A 626 5.08 -94.81 -19.55
CA ASN A 626 4.25 -95.81 -18.85
C ASN A 626 3.71 -96.91 -19.79
N ALA A 627 3.62 -96.64 -21.10
CA ALA A 627 3.12 -97.59 -22.10
C ALA A 627 4.17 -97.92 -23.18
N LYS A 628 4.73 -96.90 -23.84
CA LYS A 628 5.72 -97.05 -24.92
C LYS A 628 6.60 -95.80 -24.98
N VAL A 629 7.87 -95.99 -25.33
CA VAL A 629 8.74 -94.93 -25.85
C VAL A 629 9.14 -95.37 -27.26
N GLU A 630 8.89 -94.54 -28.26
CA GLU A 630 9.19 -94.80 -29.66
C GLU A 630 10.15 -93.74 -30.17
N ILE A 631 11.21 -94.18 -30.85
CA ILE A 631 12.19 -93.33 -31.51
C ILE A 631 12.21 -93.81 -32.95
N ASP A 632 11.64 -93.02 -33.85
CA ASP A 632 11.52 -93.33 -35.27
C ASP A 632 12.09 -92.16 -36.08
N GLY A 633 12.95 -92.48 -37.03
CA GLY A 633 13.67 -91.52 -37.85
C GLY A 633 14.43 -92.27 -38.93
N THR A 634 14.65 -91.62 -40.07
CA THR A 634 15.41 -92.18 -41.19
C THR A 634 16.82 -92.63 -40.77
N GLN A 635 17.38 -91.99 -39.74
CA GLN A 635 18.61 -92.40 -39.07
C GLN A 635 18.49 -92.17 -37.55
N THR A 636 18.84 -93.19 -36.75
CA THR A 636 19.00 -93.07 -35.30
C THR A 636 20.41 -93.49 -34.93
N SER A 637 21.12 -92.66 -34.15
CA SER A 637 22.46 -92.97 -33.67
C SER A 637 22.51 -92.91 -32.14
N VAL A 638 23.20 -93.88 -31.54
CA VAL A 638 23.44 -93.95 -30.10
C VAL A 638 24.91 -94.21 -29.89
N SER A 639 25.59 -93.31 -29.20
CA SER A 639 27.04 -93.38 -28.95
C SER A 639 27.31 -93.09 -27.48
N GLY A 640 28.16 -93.91 -26.85
CA GLY A 640 28.54 -93.80 -25.45
C GLY A 640 29.61 -94.83 -25.10
N GLN A 641 30.30 -94.65 -23.97
CA GLN A 641 31.33 -95.60 -23.52
C GLN A 641 30.75 -96.98 -23.16
N GLN A 642 29.50 -97.00 -22.73
CA GLN A 642 28.73 -98.20 -22.42
C GLN A 642 27.29 -98.02 -22.90
N LEU A 643 26.74 -99.05 -23.53
CA LEU A 643 25.33 -99.14 -23.90
C LEU A 643 24.73 -100.40 -23.27
N ASP A 644 23.76 -100.21 -22.38
CA ASP A 644 22.99 -101.30 -21.77
C ASP A 644 21.57 -101.29 -22.33
N VAL A 645 21.21 -102.32 -23.11
CA VAL A 645 19.85 -102.53 -23.60
C VAL A 645 19.28 -103.75 -22.87
N LYS A 646 18.32 -103.52 -21.96
CA LYS A 646 17.72 -104.57 -21.12
C LYS A 646 16.21 -104.56 -21.29
N GLY A 647 15.64 -105.73 -21.56
CA GLY A 647 14.20 -105.93 -21.65
C GLY A 647 13.86 -107.40 -21.55
N THR A 648 12.62 -107.73 -21.16
CA THR A 648 12.11 -109.12 -21.14
C THR A 648 12.17 -109.74 -22.54
N LYS A 649 12.00 -108.90 -23.57
CA LYS A 649 12.26 -109.20 -24.97
C LYS A 649 12.93 -107.99 -25.61
N THR A 650 14.15 -108.17 -26.10
CA THR A 650 14.85 -107.17 -26.91
C THR A 650 14.99 -107.74 -28.32
N ALA A 651 14.46 -107.02 -29.31
CA ALA A 651 14.60 -107.38 -30.72
C ALA A 651 15.38 -106.26 -31.42
N VAL A 652 16.50 -106.63 -32.06
CA VAL A 652 17.26 -105.75 -32.96
C VAL A 652 17.23 -106.42 -34.32
N GLN A 653 16.68 -105.74 -35.33
CA GLN A 653 16.46 -106.29 -36.66
C GLN A 653 16.98 -105.29 -37.70
N GLY A 654 17.90 -105.74 -38.56
CA GLY A 654 18.29 -105.03 -39.78
C GLY A 654 17.69 -105.74 -40.98
N SER A 655 16.97 -105.01 -41.84
CA SER A 655 16.34 -105.59 -43.04
C SER A 655 17.33 -105.87 -44.17
N ALA A 656 18.39 -105.06 -44.29
CA ALA A 656 19.45 -105.23 -45.28
C ALA A 656 20.70 -105.88 -44.69
N MET A 657 21.20 -105.35 -43.57
CA MET A 657 22.44 -105.78 -42.92
C MET A 657 22.38 -105.43 -41.44
N LEU A 658 22.95 -106.29 -40.60
CA LEU A 658 23.16 -106.04 -39.18
C LEU A 658 24.64 -106.31 -38.88
N ASP A 659 25.42 -105.24 -38.73
CA ASP A 659 26.84 -105.33 -38.40
C ASP A 659 27.07 -105.05 -36.92
N LEU A 660 27.67 -106.03 -36.22
CA LEU A 660 28.13 -105.89 -34.84
C LEU A 660 29.65 -106.08 -34.81
N ALA A 661 30.40 -105.02 -34.56
CA ALA A 661 31.85 -105.03 -34.47
C ALA A 661 32.32 -104.60 -33.07
N SER A 662 33.32 -105.30 -32.51
CA SER A 662 33.99 -104.93 -31.25
C SER A 662 35.50 -104.97 -31.46
N SER A 663 36.21 -103.95 -30.97
CA SER A 663 37.68 -103.90 -30.97
C SER A 663 38.31 -104.75 -29.84
N GLY A 664 37.51 -105.17 -28.86
CA GLY A 664 37.90 -106.05 -27.77
C GLY A 664 37.21 -107.41 -27.85
N VAL A 665 36.60 -107.86 -26.76
CA VAL A 665 35.88 -109.14 -26.68
C VAL A 665 34.37 -108.92 -26.81
N ALA A 666 33.76 -109.56 -27.79
CA ALA A 666 32.30 -109.71 -27.86
C ALA A 666 31.89 -111.05 -27.23
N SER A 667 30.97 -111.03 -26.27
CA SER A 667 30.46 -112.25 -25.62
C SER A 667 28.93 -112.32 -25.72
N LEU A 668 28.42 -113.41 -26.28
CA LEU A 668 26.99 -113.70 -26.37
C LEU A 668 26.68 -114.88 -25.44
N LYS A 669 25.78 -114.69 -24.47
CA LYS A 669 25.43 -115.71 -23.47
C LYS A 669 23.91 -115.87 -23.39
N GLY A 670 23.44 -117.11 -23.49
CA GLY A 670 22.04 -117.47 -23.33
C GLY A 670 21.90 -118.97 -22.99
N SER A 671 20.77 -119.38 -22.43
CA SER A 671 20.44 -120.80 -22.23
C SER A 671 20.28 -121.56 -23.56
N LEU A 672 19.95 -120.82 -24.63
CA LEU A 672 19.98 -121.28 -26.02
C LEU A 672 20.47 -120.13 -26.91
N THR A 673 21.52 -120.35 -27.69
CA THR A 673 22.04 -119.38 -28.65
C THR A 673 22.08 -120.04 -30.02
N LYS A 674 21.34 -119.48 -30.99
CA LYS A 674 21.33 -119.95 -32.37
C LYS A 674 22.02 -118.91 -33.25
N ILE A 675 23.21 -119.24 -33.70
CA ILE A 675 23.94 -118.48 -34.73
C ILE A 675 23.62 -119.17 -36.05
N GLY A 676 23.06 -118.42 -37.00
CA GLY A 676 22.66 -118.90 -38.33
C GLY A 676 23.49 -118.24 -39.40
#